data_AF-A0A7V3RS07-F1
#
_entry.id   AF-A0A7V3RS07-F1
#
_cell.length_a   1.000
_cell.length_b   1.000
_cell.length_c   1.000
_cell.angle_alpha   90.00
_cell.angle_beta   90.00
_cell.angle_gamma   90.00
#
_symmetry.space_group_name_H-M   'P 1'
#
loop_
_entity.id
_entity.type
_entity.pdbx_description
1 polymer ?
#
loop_
_entity_poly.entity_id
_entity_poly.type
_entity_poly.pdbx_seq_one_letter_code
_entity_poly.pdbx_strand_id
1 'polypeptide(L)'
;KQRFLDLIRYFIVFEDVGGGVLVKKMAGYHQYYAVNVALDETLRACVPPTSLWHVRESEGAYFARGQKDAKPGDRRVGVVWHTQGSGKSLTMAFYAGRVVLHPAMENPTLVVITDRNDLDDQLYGTFARCHELLRQQPVQAQSRAHLRELLQTGSGGVIFTTVQKFFPTVVGVNHHSPIQLSDRRNIVVIADEAHRSQYDFIDGFARHMREALPNASFIGFTGTPIELSDKNTRAVFGDYISIYDIERAVKDGATVPIYYESRLAKLELKETERPKLDAEFEEATEGEEVEHKERLKTKWAQLEALVGTEKRLKLIAEDLVKHFEERLSAMDGKAMIVCMSRRICVDLYNAIVKLRPDWHDQDDGKGVIKVVMTGSASDRIEWQQHIRNKPRREELAKRFKDPKDPFKVVIVRDMWLTGFDVPCLHTMYVDKPMRGHGLMQAIARVNRVFKDKPGGLVVDYLGLADQLKYALANYTESGGKGETAINQEKAVALMLEKYEVCCGIFHGFDWSTWKTGTPQERLSVLPGAQEHVLAQNDGKNRLVRAVGELSKAFALAVPHEKALEIRDDVAFFQAVKSVLTKSTTDGRRSAEEIEFAIRQIVSKAVSSDEVIDIFAAAGLKKPDISILSDEFLAEVRGLPQRNLAVEMLRKLLEGEIKTRGRKNIVQARSFAELLENAIRKYQNRAIETAQVIEELIALAKDLREAGQRGEKLGLTEDEVAFYDALETNDSAVAVLGDKTLKQIAQELLKAVRNSITIDWTVRENVRAQMRVIIKRILRKYGYPPDKQARATELVLEQAEVLCKDWTEND
;
A
#
# COMPACT_ATOMS: atom_id res chain seq x y z
N LYS A 1 17.51 23.59 1.89
CA LYS A 1 18.74 22.87 2.36
C LYS A 1 18.52 22.19 3.71
N GLN A 2 18.17 22.92 4.77
CA GLN A 2 18.01 22.36 6.13
C GLN A 2 16.97 21.23 6.20
N ARG A 3 15.76 21.44 5.68
CA ARG A 3 14.71 20.41 5.62
C ARG A 3 15.15 19.09 4.98
N PHE A 4 15.95 19.17 3.92
CA PHE A 4 16.49 17.99 3.23
C PHE A 4 17.50 17.23 4.09
N LEU A 5 18.38 17.94 4.80
CA LEU A 5 19.34 17.34 5.72
C LEU A 5 18.64 16.71 6.93
N ASP A 6 17.62 17.37 7.48
CA ASP A 6 16.82 16.83 8.58
C ASP A 6 16.12 15.53 8.14
N LEU A 7 15.56 15.54 6.94
CA LEU A 7 14.85 14.40 6.38
C LEU A 7 15.77 13.18 6.24
N ILE A 8 16.98 13.38 5.70
CA ILE A 8 17.99 12.31 5.59
C ILE A 8 18.45 11.81 6.96
N ARG A 9 18.65 12.72 7.92
CA ARG A 9 19.26 12.40 9.21
C ARG A 9 18.31 11.74 10.19
N TYR A 10 17.03 12.15 10.19
CA TYR A 10 16.09 11.80 11.27
C TYR A 10 14.81 11.12 10.80
N PHE A 11 14.52 11.11 9.50
CA PHE A 11 13.22 10.69 8.97
C PHE A 11 13.34 9.57 7.93
N ILE A 12 14.44 8.82 7.98
CA ILE A 12 14.64 7.60 7.21
C ILE A 12 15.07 6.51 8.19
N VAL A 13 14.41 5.36 8.12
CA VAL A 13 14.76 4.15 8.89
C VAL A 13 14.94 2.96 7.96
N PHE A 14 15.78 2.03 8.37
CA PHE A 14 16.01 0.76 7.70
C PHE A 14 15.54 -0.35 8.64
N GLU A 15 14.49 -1.06 8.25
CA GLU A 15 13.93 -2.15 9.04
C GLU A 15 14.29 -3.50 8.40
N ASP A 16 14.83 -4.42 9.20
CA ASP A 16 14.91 -5.84 8.80
C ASP A 16 13.53 -6.48 8.95
N VAL A 17 12.95 -6.93 7.83
CA VAL A 17 11.66 -7.63 7.81
C VAL A 17 11.80 -9.15 7.94
N GLY A 18 13.01 -9.65 8.20
CA GLY A 18 13.36 -11.05 8.33
C GLY A 18 14.13 -11.56 7.10
N GLY A 19 15.03 -12.52 7.33
CA GLY A 19 15.84 -13.14 6.27
C GLY A 19 16.93 -12.22 5.72
N GLY A 20 17.30 -11.14 6.41
CA GLY A 20 18.33 -10.20 5.99
C GLY A 20 17.88 -9.17 4.96
N VAL A 21 16.57 -9.07 4.69
CA VAL A 21 16.01 -8.10 3.74
C VAL A 21 15.74 -6.79 4.47
N LEU A 22 16.54 -5.77 4.16
CA LEU A 22 16.36 -4.42 4.68
C LEU A 22 15.34 -3.63 3.84
N VAL A 23 14.29 -3.14 4.49
CA VAL A 23 13.31 -2.23 3.91
C VAL A 23 13.61 -0.81 4.38
N LYS A 24 13.90 0.07 3.42
CA LYS A 24 14.04 1.50 3.67
C LYS A 24 12.66 2.16 3.72
N LYS A 25 12.35 2.86 4.81
CA LYS A 25 11.14 3.67 4.96
C LYS A 25 11.52 5.13 5.17
N MET A 26 10.84 6.03 4.46
CA MET A 26 10.96 7.48 4.62
C MET A 26 9.67 8.01 5.23
N ALA A 27 9.78 9.00 6.11
CA ALA A 27 8.63 9.62 6.74
C ALA A 27 7.72 10.30 5.70
N GLY A 28 6.41 10.14 5.88
CA GLY A 28 5.42 10.97 5.21
C GLY A 28 5.53 12.43 5.67
N TYR A 29 5.07 13.35 4.83
CA TYR A 29 5.14 14.78 5.13
C TYR A 29 4.40 15.14 6.43
N HIS A 30 3.25 14.51 6.71
CA HIS A 30 2.51 14.68 7.96
C HIS A 30 3.33 14.29 9.19
N GLN A 31 4.16 13.26 9.08
CA GLN A 31 5.05 12.81 10.15
C GLN A 31 6.21 13.79 10.34
N TYR A 32 6.82 14.28 9.25
CA TYR A 32 7.89 15.28 9.29
C TYR A 32 7.44 16.54 10.04
N TYR A 33 6.30 17.12 9.66
CA TYR A 33 5.80 18.33 10.31
C TYR A 33 5.34 18.08 11.75
N ALA A 34 4.63 16.98 12.01
CA ALA A 34 4.18 16.64 13.37
C ALA A 34 5.35 16.49 14.35
N VAL A 35 6.41 15.79 13.93
CA VAL A 35 7.60 15.54 14.77
C VAL A 35 8.37 16.82 15.06
N ASN A 36 8.51 17.72 14.08
CA ASN A 36 9.18 19.01 14.29
C ASN A 36 8.42 19.87 15.31
N VAL A 37 7.10 20.03 15.12
CA VAL A 37 6.27 20.79 16.07
C VAL A 37 6.29 20.14 17.46
N ALA A 38 6.17 18.81 17.53
CA ALA A 38 6.25 18.08 18.79
C ALA A 38 7.59 18.27 19.50
N LEU A 39 8.71 18.29 18.77
CA LEU A 39 10.03 18.56 19.36
C LEU A 39 10.09 19.97 19.96
N ASP A 40 9.64 20.98 19.21
CA ASP A 40 9.67 22.37 19.68
C ASP A 40 8.80 22.55 20.94
N GLU A 41 7.62 21.93 20.96
CA GLU A 41 6.73 21.91 22.11
C GLU A 41 7.32 21.13 23.29
N THR A 42 8.08 20.05 23.05
CA THR A 42 8.80 19.33 24.11
C THR A 42 9.87 20.20 24.74
N LEU A 43 10.65 20.93 23.94
CA LEU A 43 11.66 21.86 24.46
C LEU A 43 11.00 22.96 25.29
N ARG A 44 9.90 23.53 24.82
CA ARG A 44 9.11 24.52 25.56
C ARG A 44 8.59 23.94 26.89
N ALA A 45 8.08 22.71 26.89
CA ALA A 45 7.49 22.07 28.06
C ALA A 45 8.54 21.63 29.10
N CYS A 46 9.72 21.19 28.66
CA CYS A 46 10.79 20.66 29.51
C CYS A 46 11.78 21.72 30.03
N VAL A 47 12.04 22.78 29.28
CA VAL A 47 13.16 23.71 29.55
C VAL A 47 12.64 25.04 30.13
N PRO A 48 12.92 25.38 31.40
CA PRO A 48 12.66 26.70 31.94
C PRO A 48 13.48 27.76 31.18
N PRO A 49 12.96 28.98 30.98
CA PRO A 49 13.57 29.98 30.13
C PRO A 49 14.83 30.57 30.79
N THR A 50 15.98 29.95 30.56
CA THR A 50 17.31 30.55 30.78
C THR A 50 18.00 30.90 29.46
N SER A 51 17.39 30.59 28.32
CA SER A 51 17.92 30.86 26.99
C SER A 51 16.81 31.35 26.05
N LEU A 52 17.08 32.46 25.37
CA LEU A 52 16.20 33.10 24.39
C LEU A 52 16.12 32.25 23.10
N TRP A 53 15.42 31.13 23.15
CA TRP A 53 15.03 30.41 21.93
C TRP A 53 13.74 31.04 21.40
N HIS A 54 13.86 31.93 20.41
CA HIS A 54 12.71 32.41 19.65
C HIS A 54 12.54 31.52 18.43
N VAL A 55 11.38 30.86 18.34
CA VAL A 55 10.98 30.10 17.14
C VAL A 55 10.79 31.09 16.00
N ARG A 56 11.67 31.02 14.98
CA ARG A 56 11.51 31.71 13.69
C ARG A 56 11.54 30.67 12.56
N GLU A 57 10.43 29.98 12.37
CA GLU A 57 9.98 29.67 11.01
C GLU A 57 8.59 30.30 10.84
N SER A 58 8.36 30.91 9.68
CA SER A 58 7.05 31.43 9.30
C SER A 58 6.02 30.30 9.30
N GLU A 59 4.85 30.53 9.93
CA GLU A 59 3.71 29.62 9.89
C GLU A 59 3.44 29.16 8.45
N GLY A 60 3.68 27.89 8.18
CA GLY A 60 3.11 27.25 7.00
C GLY A 60 1.61 27.15 7.18
N ALA A 61 0.83 27.29 6.08
CA ALA A 61 -0.60 27.02 6.07
C ALA A 61 -0.90 25.52 6.22
N TYR A 62 -0.59 24.96 7.39
CA TYR A 62 -0.69 23.54 7.69
C TYR A 62 -1.27 23.30 9.09
N PHE A 63 -2.01 22.19 9.29
CA PHE A 63 -2.70 21.82 10.54
C PHE A 63 -1.76 21.28 11.64
N ALA A 64 -0.49 21.72 11.64
CA ALA A 64 0.44 21.49 12.74
C ALA A 64 0.89 22.86 13.25
N ARG A 65 0.55 23.16 14.51
CA ARG A 65 0.76 24.47 15.13
C ARG A 65 1.11 24.29 16.60
N GLY A 66 1.89 25.20 17.14
CA GLY A 66 2.13 25.25 18.58
C GLY A 66 0.85 25.51 19.36
N GLN A 67 0.87 25.23 20.66
CA GLN A 67 -0.29 25.41 21.53
C GLN A 67 -0.54 26.90 21.81
N LYS A 68 -1.80 27.34 21.74
CA LYS A 68 -2.17 28.78 21.89
C LYS A 68 -1.95 29.31 23.31
N ASP A 69 -2.28 28.51 24.33
CA ASP A 69 -2.24 28.91 25.75
C ASP A 69 -1.05 28.30 26.51
N ALA A 70 -0.04 27.81 25.79
CA ALA A 70 1.11 27.13 26.37
C ALA A 70 2.08 28.08 27.07
N LYS A 71 2.59 27.67 28.24
CA LYS A 71 3.62 28.40 28.98
C LYS A 71 4.93 27.60 29.02
N PRO A 72 6.11 28.24 28.96
CA PRO A 72 7.37 27.54 29.17
C PRO A 72 7.37 26.78 30.50
N GLY A 73 7.79 25.51 30.49
CA GLY A 73 7.84 24.66 31.68
C GLY A 73 6.49 24.11 32.16
N ASP A 74 5.40 24.25 31.38
CA ASP A 74 4.06 23.78 31.77
C ASP A 74 3.84 22.26 31.62
N ARG A 75 4.86 21.52 31.18
CA ARG A 75 4.90 20.05 31.09
C ARG A 75 3.90 19.42 30.11
N ARG A 76 3.15 20.24 29.36
CA ARG A 76 2.15 19.79 28.39
C ARG A 76 2.70 19.95 26.99
N VAL A 77 3.08 18.87 26.30
CA VAL A 77 3.69 18.95 24.96
C VAL A 77 2.65 19.09 23.86
N GLY A 78 1.52 18.40 23.99
CA GLY A 78 0.39 18.45 23.08
C GLY A 78 -0.09 17.06 22.67
N VAL A 79 -1.10 17.05 21.81
CA VAL A 79 -1.65 15.82 21.22
C VAL A 79 -1.38 15.76 19.72
N VAL A 80 -0.83 14.64 19.27
CA VAL A 80 -0.69 14.28 17.85
C VAL A 80 -1.78 13.29 17.50
N TRP A 81 -2.75 13.74 16.71
CA TRP A 81 -3.83 12.90 16.20
C TRP A 81 -3.54 12.49 14.76
N HIS A 82 -3.03 11.28 14.58
CA HIS A 82 -2.73 10.70 13.27
C HIS A 82 -3.58 9.44 13.10
N THR A 83 -4.50 9.44 12.15
CA THR A 83 -5.49 8.37 11.95
C THR A 83 -4.87 6.96 11.92
N GLN A 84 -5.60 5.97 12.41
CA GLN A 84 -5.20 4.56 12.34
C GLN A 84 -4.92 4.18 10.88
N GLY A 85 -3.75 3.63 10.58
CA GLY A 85 -3.32 3.42 9.20
C GLY A 85 -2.12 4.26 8.78
N SER A 86 -2.04 5.50 9.28
CA SER A 86 -1.15 6.54 8.74
C SER A 86 0.32 6.48 9.17
N GLY A 87 0.73 5.42 9.89
CA GLY A 87 2.11 5.27 10.37
C GLY A 87 2.42 5.93 11.72
N LYS A 88 1.42 6.14 12.60
CA LYS A 88 1.58 6.71 13.96
C LYS A 88 2.80 6.17 14.74
N SER A 89 3.00 4.85 14.75
CA SER A 89 4.14 4.22 15.45
C SER A 89 5.50 4.65 14.90
N LEU A 90 5.62 4.90 13.59
CA LEU A 90 6.82 5.46 12.97
C LEU A 90 6.96 6.95 13.33
N THR A 91 5.86 7.71 13.36
CA THR A 91 5.87 9.11 13.83
C THR A 91 6.45 9.20 15.25
N MET A 92 6.05 8.28 16.14
CA MET A 92 6.59 8.20 17.51
C MET A 92 8.09 7.86 17.53
N ALA A 93 8.56 6.95 16.67
CA ALA A 93 9.98 6.61 16.57
C ALA A 93 10.82 7.79 16.05
N PHE A 94 10.35 8.51 15.04
CA PHE A 94 10.98 9.74 14.53
C PHE A 94 11.05 10.83 15.60
N TYR A 95 9.95 11.03 16.33
CA TYR A 95 9.90 11.93 17.48
C TYR A 95 10.89 11.54 18.57
N ALA A 96 10.92 10.27 18.97
CA ALA A 96 11.83 9.76 19.97
C ALA A 96 13.30 9.97 19.57
N GLY A 97 13.67 9.64 18.33
CA GLY A 97 15.00 9.88 17.79
C GLY A 97 15.41 11.36 17.82
N ARG A 98 14.47 12.25 17.49
CA ARG A 98 14.70 13.70 17.55
C ARG A 98 14.92 14.20 18.96
N VAL A 99 14.13 13.75 19.93
CA VAL A 99 14.24 14.17 21.33
C VAL A 99 15.55 13.64 21.95
N VAL A 100 15.87 12.36 21.75
CA VAL A 100 17.10 11.74 22.28
C VAL A 100 18.36 12.43 21.77
N LEU A 101 18.36 12.87 20.51
CA LEU A 101 19.51 13.51 19.87
C LEU A 101 19.58 15.03 20.08
N HIS A 102 18.59 15.63 20.73
CA HIS A 102 18.55 17.08 20.89
C HIS A 102 19.43 17.54 22.06
N PRO A 103 20.43 18.42 21.84
CA PRO A 103 21.39 18.81 22.89
C PRO A 103 20.74 19.40 24.15
N ALA A 104 19.66 20.18 23.99
CA ALA A 104 18.96 20.81 25.12
C ALA A 104 18.24 19.81 26.05
N MET A 105 18.12 18.54 25.66
CA MET A 105 17.46 17.50 26.46
C MET A 105 18.43 16.74 27.39
N GLU A 106 19.74 16.97 27.29
CA GLU A 106 20.75 16.50 28.26
C GLU A 106 20.63 14.99 28.62
N ASN A 107 20.64 14.10 27.60
CA ASN A 107 20.40 12.64 27.73
C ASN A 107 19.03 12.29 28.34
N PRO A 108 17.93 12.55 27.61
CA PRO A 108 16.58 12.36 28.13
C PRO A 108 16.22 10.89 28.33
N THR A 109 15.24 10.65 29.20
CA THR A 109 14.54 9.37 29.30
C THR A 109 13.17 9.49 28.66
N LEU A 110 12.88 8.65 27.68
CA LEU A 110 11.56 8.52 27.07
C LEU A 110 10.83 7.34 27.72
N VAL A 111 9.63 7.58 28.23
CA VAL A 111 8.77 6.55 28.81
C VAL A 111 7.57 6.38 27.89
N VAL A 112 7.56 5.31 27.11
CA VAL A 112 6.47 4.95 26.20
C VAL A 112 5.45 4.12 26.97
N ILE A 113 4.21 4.60 27.00
CA ILE A 113 3.12 4.02 27.75
C ILE A 113 2.08 3.46 26.80
N THR A 114 1.76 2.19 27.02
CA THR A 114 0.70 1.49 26.31
C THR A 114 -0.32 0.92 27.32
N ASP A 115 -1.57 0.79 26.88
CA ASP A 115 -2.66 0.23 27.70
C ASP A 115 -2.48 -1.27 27.95
N ARG A 116 -2.06 -2.02 26.91
CA ARG A 116 -2.00 -3.48 26.91
C ARG A 116 -0.63 -4.01 26.51
N ASN A 117 -0.25 -5.14 27.11
CA ASN A 117 0.99 -5.86 26.78
C ASN A 117 1.13 -6.18 25.29
N ASP A 118 0.04 -6.54 24.60
CA ASP A 118 0.09 -6.85 23.16
C ASP A 118 0.39 -5.61 22.29
N LEU A 119 -0.06 -4.42 22.72
CA LEU A 119 0.25 -3.16 22.06
C LEU A 119 1.68 -2.72 22.38
N ASP A 120 2.13 -2.98 23.61
CA ASP A 120 3.52 -2.79 24.06
C ASP A 120 4.50 -3.57 23.18
N ASP A 121 4.27 -4.87 22.99
CA ASP A 121 5.15 -5.76 22.20
C ASP A 121 5.29 -5.27 20.73
N GLN A 122 4.22 -4.75 20.13
CA GLN A 122 4.23 -4.27 18.75
C GLN A 122 4.92 -2.92 18.59
N LEU A 123 4.63 -1.98 19.49
CA LEU A 123 5.25 -0.66 19.47
C LEU A 123 6.73 -0.76 19.82
N TYR A 124 7.07 -1.59 20.82
CA TYR A 124 8.43 -1.95 21.16
C TYR A 124 9.18 -2.53 19.96
N GLY A 125 8.59 -3.52 19.27
CA GLY A 125 9.21 -4.12 18.09
C GLY A 125 9.51 -3.09 16.99
N THR A 126 8.66 -2.08 16.80
CA THR A 126 8.91 -0.98 15.86
C THR A 126 10.10 -0.13 16.29
N PHE A 127 10.17 0.25 17.56
CA PHE A 127 11.29 1.03 18.10
C PHE A 127 12.60 0.23 18.09
N ALA A 128 12.57 -1.06 18.40
CA ALA A 128 13.73 -1.94 18.37
C ALA A 128 14.30 -2.07 16.95
N ARG A 129 13.44 -2.19 15.92
CA ARG A 129 13.88 -2.13 14.52
C ARG A 129 14.46 -0.76 14.14
N CYS A 130 14.04 0.31 14.81
CA CYS A 130 14.53 1.67 14.60
C CYS A 130 15.65 2.08 15.57
N HIS A 131 16.31 1.14 16.26
CA HIS A 131 17.29 1.45 17.32
C HIS A 131 18.47 2.32 16.84
N GLU A 132 18.87 2.24 15.56
CA GLU A 132 19.91 3.11 14.98
C GLU A 132 19.55 4.59 15.08
N LEU A 133 18.28 4.93 14.86
CA LEU A 133 17.77 6.29 14.99
C LEU A 133 17.79 6.75 16.47
N LEU A 134 17.51 5.82 17.38
CA LEU A 134 17.50 6.07 18.83
C LEU A 134 18.91 6.11 19.43
N ARG A 135 19.92 5.56 18.73
CA ARG A 135 21.29 5.29 19.21
C ARG A 135 21.38 4.41 20.46
N GLN A 136 20.30 3.71 20.79
CA GLN A 136 20.20 2.83 21.94
C GLN A 136 19.09 1.80 21.72
N GLN A 137 19.21 0.66 22.37
CA GLN A 137 18.15 -0.34 22.38
C GLN A 137 17.04 0.11 23.35
N PRO A 138 15.76 0.10 22.93
CA PRO A 138 14.66 0.28 23.86
C PRO A 138 14.60 -0.90 24.86
N VAL A 139 14.00 -0.67 26.03
CA VAL A 139 13.88 -1.70 27.09
C VAL A 139 12.43 -1.80 27.56
N GLN A 140 11.88 -3.02 27.62
CA GLN A 140 10.56 -3.28 28.24
C GLN A 140 10.70 -3.52 29.75
N ALA A 141 9.98 -2.73 30.54
CA ALA A 141 9.91 -2.90 31.98
C ALA A 141 9.09 -4.16 32.34
N GLN A 142 9.78 -5.21 32.79
CA GLN A 142 9.19 -6.53 33.10
C GLN A 142 8.37 -6.54 34.41
N SER A 143 8.70 -5.67 35.35
CA SER A 143 8.05 -5.62 36.66
C SER A 143 8.05 -4.18 37.19
N ARG A 144 7.28 -3.93 38.26
CA ARG A 144 7.32 -2.64 38.95
C ARG A 144 8.72 -2.33 39.48
N ALA A 145 9.42 -3.32 40.05
CA ALA A 145 10.77 -3.15 40.55
C ALA A 145 11.76 -2.77 39.44
N HIS A 146 11.69 -3.47 38.30
CA HIS A 146 12.52 -3.17 37.13
C HIS A 146 12.23 -1.77 36.56
N LEU A 147 10.96 -1.34 36.54
CA LEU A 147 10.62 0.02 36.14
C LEU A 147 11.28 1.09 37.04
N ARG A 148 11.33 0.85 38.36
CA ARG A 148 12.00 1.78 39.30
C ARG A 148 13.49 1.88 39.02
N GLU A 149 14.15 0.73 38.82
CA GLU A 149 15.56 0.67 38.47
C GLU A 149 15.86 1.46 37.19
N LEU A 150 15.10 1.23 36.13
CA LEU A 150 15.28 1.92 34.84
C LEU A 150 15.11 3.44 34.93
N LEU A 151 14.19 3.92 35.78
CA LEU A 151 13.91 5.36 35.95
C LEU A 151 14.90 6.08 36.89
N GLN A 152 15.66 5.34 37.69
CA GLN A 152 16.71 5.89 38.56
C GLN A 152 18.04 6.10 37.83
N THR A 153 18.25 5.45 36.68
CA THR A 153 19.48 5.56 35.90
C THR A 153 19.64 6.93 35.25
N GLY A 154 20.80 7.58 35.43
CA GLY A 154 21.10 8.91 34.89
C GLY A 154 21.50 8.95 33.40
N SER A 155 21.66 7.81 32.74
CA SER A 155 22.17 7.72 31.36
C SER A 155 21.13 8.04 30.26
N GLY A 156 19.87 8.25 30.64
CA GLY A 156 18.77 8.33 29.66
C GLY A 156 18.35 6.94 29.15
N GLY A 157 17.38 6.89 28.23
CA GLY A 157 16.86 5.63 27.72
C GLY A 157 15.52 5.73 27.01
N VAL A 158 15.11 4.66 26.31
CA VAL A 158 13.72 4.48 25.85
C VAL A 158 13.12 3.30 26.58
N ILE A 159 12.15 3.55 27.45
CA ILE A 159 11.53 2.56 28.34
C ILE A 159 10.09 2.33 27.90
N PHE A 160 9.73 1.08 27.67
CA PHE A 160 8.37 0.62 27.40
C PHE A 160 7.75 0.07 28.68
N THR A 161 6.54 0.53 29.00
CA THR A 161 5.84 0.10 30.20
C THR A 161 4.34 0.26 30.04
N THR A 162 3.60 -0.35 30.97
CA THR A 162 2.15 -0.20 31.05
C THR A 162 1.79 0.64 32.28
N VAL A 163 0.64 1.33 32.22
CA VAL A 163 0.19 2.22 33.31
C VAL A 163 0.10 1.48 34.65
N GLN A 164 -0.26 0.18 34.62
CA GLN A 164 -0.45 -0.63 35.83
C GLN A 164 0.84 -0.85 36.64
N LYS A 165 2.02 -0.55 36.06
CA LYS A 165 3.31 -0.66 36.76
C LYS A 165 3.66 0.55 37.63
N PHE A 166 2.92 1.66 37.52
CA PHE A 166 3.08 2.84 38.37
C PHE A 166 2.31 2.77 39.70
N PHE A 167 1.46 1.76 39.89
CA PHE A 167 0.70 1.61 41.12
C PHE A 167 1.58 1.28 42.34
N PRO A 168 1.23 1.80 43.53
CA PRO A 168 1.88 1.42 44.77
C PRO A 168 1.77 -0.08 45.03
N THR A 169 2.80 -0.65 45.65
CA THR A 169 2.81 -2.02 46.14
C THR A 169 2.46 -1.98 47.63
N VAL A 170 1.43 -2.74 48.02
CA VAL A 170 0.99 -3.12 49.39
C VAL A 170 -0.24 -2.38 49.97
N VAL A 171 -1.27 -3.19 50.23
CA VAL A 171 -2.38 -2.98 51.18
C VAL A 171 -1.86 -3.43 52.55
N GLY A 172 -1.66 -2.51 53.48
CA GLY A 172 -1.16 -2.82 54.83
C GLY A 172 -0.70 -1.58 55.60
N VAL A 173 -1.25 -1.42 56.80
CA VAL A 173 -1.19 -0.31 57.77
C VAL A 173 0.06 0.62 57.67
N ASN A 174 -0.22 1.91 57.44
CA ASN A 174 0.61 3.09 57.73
C ASN A 174 1.77 3.51 56.82
N HIS A 175 1.72 3.34 55.49
CA HIS A 175 2.58 4.14 54.58
C HIS A 175 1.88 4.52 53.26
N HIS A 176 1.06 5.57 53.28
CA HIS A 176 0.72 6.32 52.07
C HIS A 176 1.89 7.26 51.73
N SER A 177 2.95 6.73 51.12
CA SER A 177 3.93 7.59 50.44
C SER A 177 3.96 7.22 48.96
N PRO A 178 3.57 8.13 48.06
CA PRO A 178 3.85 7.95 46.64
C PRO A 178 5.36 7.86 46.48
N ILE A 179 5.84 6.75 45.91
CA ILE A 179 7.28 6.57 45.68
C ILE A 179 7.61 7.42 44.46
N GLN A 180 8.05 8.66 44.70
CA GLN A 180 8.72 9.48 43.69
C GLN A 180 9.83 8.63 43.06
N LEU A 181 9.71 8.31 41.77
CA LEU A 181 10.65 7.45 41.05
C LEU A 181 11.80 8.26 40.48
N SER A 182 11.52 9.47 40.01
CA SER A 182 12.52 10.41 39.49
C SER A 182 11.97 11.84 39.50
N ASP A 183 12.81 12.82 39.84
CA ASP A 183 12.52 14.26 39.74
C ASP A 183 13.13 14.92 38.51
N ARG A 184 13.75 14.14 37.61
CA ARG A 184 14.40 14.66 36.41
C ARG A 184 13.41 15.37 35.50
N ARG A 185 13.78 16.59 35.05
CA ARG A 185 13.00 17.39 34.09
C ARG A 185 13.03 16.86 32.66
N ASN A 186 14.06 16.09 32.31
CA ASN A 186 14.29 15.56 30.97
C ASN A 186 13.70 14.16 30.79
N ILE A 187 12.60 13.88 31.50
CA ILE A 187 11.77 12.70 31.29
C ILE A 187 10.57 13.11 30.45
N VAL A 188 10.36 12.42 29.34
CA VAL A 188 9.20 12.65 28.46
C VAL A 188 8.36 11.39 28.42
N VAL A 189 7.12 11.50 28.88
CA VAL A 189 6.13 10.44 28.82
C VAL A 189 5.38 10.53 27.50
N ILE A 190 5.41 9.44 26.74
CA ILE A 190 4.74 9.29 25.45
C ILE A 190 3.57 8.33 25.65
N ALA A 191 2.34 8.83 25.65
CA ALA A 191 1.15 8.00 25.78
C ALA A 191 0.63 7.60 24.40
N ASP A 192 0.46 6.29 24.18
CA ASP A 192 -0.26 5.78 23.00
C ASP A 192 -1.76 5.60 23.30
N GLU A 193 -2.60 5.94 22.32
CA GLU A 193 -4.06 5.98 22.44
C GLU A 193 -4.53 6.87 23.62
N ALA A 194 -4.00 8.09 23.67
CA ALA A 194 -4.17 9.06 24.76
C ALA A 194 -5.61 9.51 25.07
N HIS A 195 -6.63 8.96 24.40
CA HIS A 195 -8.05 9.24 24.58
C HIS A 195 -8.78 8.21 25.48
N ARG A 196 -8.10 7.17 25.97
CA ARG A 196 -8.77 6.13 26.79
C ARG A 196 -9.06 6.62 28.21
N SER A 197 -10.24 6.26 28.74
CA SER A 197 -10.66 6.53 30.13
C SER A 197 -9.73 5.96 31.21
N GLN A 198 -8.80 5.07 30.85
CA GLN A 198 -7.73 4.65 31.76
C GLN A 198 -6.74 5.76 32.11
N TYR A 199 -6.65 6.80 31.27
CA TYR A 199 -5.87 8.00 31.55
C TYR A 199 -6.69 9.05 32.29
N ASP A 200 -7.97 8.78 32.58
CA ASP A 200 -8.85 9.75 33.20
C ASP A 200 -8.38 10.05 34.63
N PHE A 201 -8.15 11.34 34.91
CA PHE A 201 -7.35 11.81 36.05
C PHE A 201 -8.10 11.79 37.38
N ILE A 202 -9.37 11.36 37.37
CA ILE A 202 -10.26 11.34 38.53
C ILE A 202 -10.02 10.07 39.38
N ASP A 203 -9.69 8.93 38.76
CA ASP A 203 -9.63 7.61 39.44
C ASP A 203 -8.21 7.00 39.66
N GLY A 204 -7.17 7.84 39.68
CA GLY A 204 -5.88 7.50 40.32
C GLY A 204 -4.72 7.04 39.41
N PHE A 205 -4.97 6.54 38.20
CA PHE A 205 -3.90 6.02 37.31
C PHE A 205 -2.84 7.08 36.96
N ALA A 206 -3.28 8.22 36.43
CA ALA A 206 -2.37 9.25 35.95
C ALA A 206 -1.91 10.20 37.06
N ARG A 207 -2.66 10.25 38.18
CA ARG A 207 -2.21 10.87 39.43
C ARG A 207 -0.96 10.17 39.96
N HIS A 208 -0.96 8.84 40.07
CA HIS A 208 0.22 8.10 40.52
C HIS A 208 1.43 8.29 39.61
N MET A 209 1.20 8.43 38.30
CA MET A 209 2.27 8.72 37.35
C MET A 209 2.85 10.13 37.52
N ARG A 210 2.02 11.15 37.74
CA ARG A 210 2.48 12.51 38.06
C ARG A 210 3.17 12.59 39.42
N GLU A 211 2.70 11.83 40.41
CA GLU A 211 3.36 11.74 41.71
C GLU A 211 4.72 11.01 41.59
N ALA A 212 4.81 9.98 40.76
CA ALA A 212 6.04 9.23 40.50
C ALA A 212 7.07 10.02 39.68
N LEU A 213 6.60 10.84 38.73
CA LEU A 213 7.41 11.60 37.77
C LEU A 213 6.98 13.08 37.74
N PRO A 214 7.16 13.84 38.85
CA PRO A 214 6.59 15.18 39.01
C PRO A 214 7.03 16.18 37.95
N ASN A 215 8.26 16.09 37.45
CA ASN A 215 8.82 17.03 36.49
C ASN A 215 8.82 16.51 35.04
N ALA A 216 8.19 15.37 34.76
CA ALA A 216 8.11 14.85 33.40
C ALA A 216 7.14 15.67 32.54
N SER A 217 7.42 15.73 31.24
CA SER A 217 6.52 16.32 30.24
C SER A 217 5.75 15.23 29.48
N PHE A 218 4.51 15.53 29.08
CA PHE A 218 3.58 14.54 28.54
C PHE A 218 3.17 14.89 27.11
N ILE A 219 3.31 13.92 26.20
CA ILE A 219 2.81 13.99 24.82
C ILE A 219 1.85 12.81 24.56
N GLY A 220 0.72 13.11 23.91
CA GLY A 220 -0.28 12.11 23.56
C GLY A 220 -0.27 11.80 22.07
N PHE A 221 -0.25 10.53 21.70
CA PHE A 221 -0.49 10.07 20.33
C PHE A 221 -1.82 9.32 20.29
N THR A 222 -2.64 9.62 19.28
CA THR A 222 -3.95 8.99 19.14
C THR A 222 -4.31 8.75 17.68
N GLY A 223 -5.02 7.66 17.41
CA GLY A 223 -5.61 7.41 16.09
C GLY A 223 -7.04 7.93 15.93
N THR A 224 -7.66 8.35 17.03
CA THR A 224 -9.03 8.86 17.10
C THR A 224 -9.04 10.22 17.81
N PRO A 225 -9.96 11.13 17.47
CA PRO A 225 -10.11 12.39 18.16
C PRO A 225 -10.48 12.14 19.63
N ILE A 226 -9.92 12.90 20.54
CA ILE A 226 -10.40 13.07 21.92
C ILE A 226 -11.73 13.82 21.87
N GLU A 227 -12.73 13.36 22.63
CA GLU A 227 -14.03 14.02 22.71
C GLU A 227 -13.90 15.47 23.24
N LEU A 228 -14.70 16.39 22.72
CA LEU A 228 -14.64 17.81 23.11
C LEU A 228 -14.98 18.04 24.60
N SER A 229 -15.76 17.12 25.19
CA SER A 229 -16.14 17.06 26.61
C SER A 229 -14.99 16.62 27.52
N ASP A 230 -13.95 15.97 26.98
CA ASP A 230 -12.83 15.43 27.75
C ASP A 230 -11.83 16.53 28.14
N LYS A 231 -12.19 17.26 29.20
CA LYS A 231 -11.35 18.28 29.84
C LYS A 231 -10.09 17.69 30.47
N ASN A 232 -10.09 16.41 30.81
CA ASN A 232 -9.01 15.76 31.54
C ASN A 232 -7.82 15.49 30.64
N THR A 233 -8.02 15.00 29.41
CA THR A 233 -6.93 14.77 28.45
C THR A 233 -6.22 16.07 28.05
N ARG A 234 -6.95 17.19 27.86
CA ARG A 234 -6.35 18.50 27.55
C ARG A 234 -5.57 19.11 28.72
N ALA A 235 -5.99 18.84 29.96
CA ALA A 235 -5.25 19.28 31.15
C ALA A 235 -3.87 18.60 31.27
N VAL A 236 -3.61 17.57 30.47
CA VAL A 236 -2.51 16.63 30.68
C VAL A 236 -1.52 16.69 29.56
N PHE A 237 -2.02 16.53 28.35
CA PHE A 237 -1.19 16.60 27.16
C PHE A 237 -1.16 18.00 26.59
N GLY A 238 -2.24 18.78 26.75
CA GLY A 238 -2.41 20.08 26.09
C GLY A 238 -3.32 19.99 24.88
N ASP A 239 -3.29 21.01 24.02
CA ASP A 239 -4.09 21.04 22.80
C ASP A 239 -3.51 20.15 21.68
N TYR A 240 -4.28 19.96 20.61
CA TYR A 240 -3.77 19.33 19.39
C TYR A 240 -2.67 20.18 18.77
N ILE A 241 -1.49 19.56 18.59
CA ILE A 241 -0.34 20.18 17.91
C ILE A 241 -0.18 19.68 16.47
N SER A 242 -0.82 18.55 16.13
CA SER A 242 -0.89 18.03 14.76
C SER A 242 -2.12 17.16 14.56
N ILE A 243 -2.86 17.42 13.48
CA ILE A 243 -4.00 16.60 13.04
C ILE A 243 -3.75 16.08 11.63
N TYR A 244 -3.80 14.76 11.48
CA TYR A 244 -3.80 14.02 10.23
C TYR A 244 -4.97 13.04 10.24
N ASP A 245 -6.12 13.52 9.77
CA ASP A 245 -7.39 12.81 9.83
C ASP A 245 -7.52 11.74 8.73
N ILE A 246 -8.64 11.03 8.76
CA ILE A 246 -8.93 9.92 7.84
C ILE A 246 -9.23 10.37 6.41
N GLU A 247 -9.91 11.50 6.22
CA GLU A 247 -10.18 12.03 4.86
C GLU A 247 -8.87 12.37 4.17
N ARG A 248 -7.98 13.08 4.87
CA ARG A 248 -6.67 13.45 4.35
C ARG A 248 -5.81 12.21 4.08
N ALA A 249 -5.80 11.24 4.98
CA ALA A 249 -5.08 9.99 4.77
C ALA A 249 -5.59 9.22 3.53
N VAL A 250 -6.88 9.26 3.24
CA VAL A 250 -7.45 8.68 2.02
C VAL A 250 -7.05 9.50 0.78
N LYS A 251 -7.15 10.83 0.82
CA LYS A 251 -6.75 11.72 -0.29
C LYS A 251 -5.27 11.55 -0.66
N ASP A 252 -4.42 11.38 0.34
CA ASP A 252 -2.98 11.20 0.16
C ASP A 252 -2.58 9.76 -0.19
N GLY A 253 -3.55 8.83 -0.23
CA GLY A 253 -3.30 7.41 -0.49
C GLY A 253 -2.53 6.69 0.63
N ALA A 254 -2.49 7.26 1.83
CA ALA A 254 -1.92 6.62 3.03
C ALA A 254 -2.85 5.53 3.61
N THR A 255 -4.15 5.64 3.37
CA THR A 255 -5.18 4.65 3.69
C THR A 255 -6.17 4.52 2.54
N VAL A 256 -6.91 3.41 2.48
CA VAL A 256 -8.02 3.24 1.54
C VAL A 256 -9.36 3.60 2.22
N PRO A 257 -10.39 4.04 1.47
CA PRO A 257 -11.71 4.34 2.02
C PRO A 257 -12.36 3.12 2.68
N ILE A 258 -13.25 3.39 3.65
CA ILE A 258 -14.07 2.37 4.31
C ILE A 258 -15.50 2.49 3.78
N TYR A 259 -16.04 1.38 3.31
CA TYR A 259 -17.43 1.23 2.91
C TYR A 259 -18.21 0.51 3.99
N TYR A 260 -19.44 0.94 4.18
CA TYR A 260 -20.35 0.38 5.17
C TYR A 260 -21.57 -0.23 4.47
N GLU A 261 -21.87 -1.47 4.82
CA GLU A 261 -23.04 -2.22 4.37
C GLU A 261 -23.81 -2.76 5.57
N SER A 262 -25.09 -2.43 5.66
CA SER A 262 -25.98 -2.87 6.72
C SER A 262 -26.76 -4.10 6.26
N ARG A 263 -26.53 -5.25 6.90
CA ARG A 263 -27.23 -6.52 6.67
C ARG A 263 -27.94 -6.98 7.94
N LEU A 264 -28.92 -6.19 8.39
CA LEU A 264 -29.64 -6.48 9.63
C LEU A 264 -30.28 -7.88 9.58
N ALA A 265 -29.73 -8.81 10.36
CA ALA A 265 -30.40 -10.06 10.64
C ALA A 265 -31.55 -9.74 11.60
N LYS A 266 -32.81 -9.79 11.11
CA LYS A 266 -34.00 -9.44 11.88
C LYS A 266 -33.97 -10.12 13.25
N LEU A 267 -33.64 -9.34 14.28
CA LEU A 267 -33.85 -9.72 15.66
C LEU A 267 -35.37 -9.74 15.85
N GLU A 268 -35.97 -10.89 16.20
CA GLU A 268 -37.38 -10.99 16.58
C GLU A 268 -37.58 -10.30 17.96
N LEU A 269 -37.38 -8.99 18.00
CA LEU A 269 -37.55 -8.13 19.16
C LEU A 269 -38.88 -7.40 19.06
N LYS A 270 -39.63 -7.31 20.17
CA LYS A 270 -40.84 -6.48 20.25
C LYS A 270 -40.46 -5.00 20.08
N GLU A 271 -41.24 -4.23 19.33
CA GLU A 271 -40.97 -2.81 19.05
C GLU A 271 -40.79 -1.94 20.32
N THR A 272 -41.35 -2.38 21.45
CA THR A 272 -41.24 -1.72 22.76
C THR A 272 -39.91 -1.93 23.49
N GLU A 273 -39.08 -2.90 23.06
CA GLU A 273 -37.78 -3.22 23.69
C GLU A 273 -36.60 -2.58 22.95
N ARG A 274 -36.77 -2.22 21.67
CA ARG A 274 -35.74 -1.59 20.83
C ARG A 274 -35.16 -0.28 21.39
N PRO A 275 -35.96 0.69 21.89
CA PRO A 275 -35.43 1.95 22.41
C PRO A 275 -34.72 1.82 23.77
N LYS A 276 -35.05 0.78 24.56
CA LYS A 276 -34.41 0.52 25.86
C LYS A 276 -33.01 -0.07 25.67
N LEU A 277 -32.86 -0.92 24.66
CA LEU A 277 -31.57 -1.45 24.20
C LEU A 277 -30.59 -0.31 23.86
N ASP A 278 -31.01 0.76 23.17
CA ASP A 278 -30.13 1.86 22.76
C ASP A 278 -29.42 2.60 23.91
N ALA A 279 -30.13 2.86 25.02
CA ALA A 279 -29.57 3.42 26.25
C ALA A 279 -28.78 2.36 27.06
N GLU A 280 -29.23 1.11 27.05
CA GLU A 280 -28.57 -0.02 27.72
C GLU A 280 -27.25 -0.45 27.03
N PHE A 281 -27.07 -0.11 25.75
CA PHE A 281 -25.84 -0.28 24.99
C PHE A 281 -24.76 0.76 25.31
N GLU A 282 -25.10 1.95 25.84
CA GLU A 282 -24.14 3.00 26.23
C GLU A 282 -23.22 2.51 27.37
N GLU A 283 -23.85 1.94 28.40
CA GLU A 283 -23.23 1.59 29.68
C GLU A 283 -22.25 0.39 29.59
N ALA A 284 -22.39 -0.49 28.60
CA ALA A 284 -21.63 -1.76 28.51
C ALA A 284 -20.35 -1.69 27.66
N THR A 285 -20.15 -0.62 26.88
CA THR A 285 -19.03 -0.49 25.93
C THR A 285 -17.83 0.28 26.48
N GLU A 286 -17.95 0.89 27.65
CA GLU A 286 -16.89 1.63 28.34
C GLU A 286 -16.27 0.82 29.49
N GLY A 287 -15.05 1.20 29.88
CA GLY A 287 -14.16 0.43 30.74
C GLY A 287 -14.77 0.01 32.10
N GLU A 288 -14.26 -1.11 32.61
CA GLU A 288 -14.78 -1.81 33.78
C GLU A 288 -14.87 -0.97 35.07
N GLU A 289 -16.06 -0.52 35.44
CA GLU A 289 -16.38 -0.18 36.84
C GLU A 289 -16.84 -1.43 37.62
N VAL A 290 -16.38 -1.55 38.87
CA VAL A 290 -16.59 -2.75 39.69
C VAL A 290 -17.98 -2.83 40.33
N GLU A 291 -18.64 -1.70 40.60
CA GLU A 291 -20.01 -1.68 41.17
C GLU A 291 -21.12 -1.79 40.11
N HIS A 292 -20.90 -1.33 38.87
CA HIS A 292 -21.84 -1.50 37.75
C HIS A 292 -21.85 -2.91 37.13
N LYS A 293 -20.89 -3.77 37.50
CA LYS A 293 -20.66 -5.10 36.89
C LYS A 293 -21.85 -6.05 36.98
N GLU A 294 -22.66 -6.04 38.03
CA GLU A 294 -23.72 -7.04 38.18
C GLU A 294 -24.95 -6.78 37.31
N ARG A 295 -25.43 -5.53 37.26
CA ARG A 295 -26.56 -5.15 36.37
C ARG A 295 -26.17 -5.25 34.90
N LEU A 296 -24.95 -4.82 34.56
CA LEU A 296 -24.40 -4.95 33.21
C LEU A 296 -24.25 -6.42 32.79
N LYS A 297 -23.83 -7.32 33.69
CA LYS A 297 -23.73 -8.76 33.40
C LYS A 297 -25.07 -9.39 33.03
N THR A 298 -26.14 -9.09 33.77
CA THR A 298 -27.47 -9.67 33.50
C THR A 298 -28.03 -9.16 32.17
N LYS A 299 -27.91 -7.86 31.89
CA LYS A 299 -28.35 -7.26 30.61
C LYS A 299 -27.53 -7.78 29.43
N TRP A 300 -26.20 -7.85 29.57
CA TRP A 300 -25.30 -8.39 28.56
C TRP A 300 -25.61 -9.86 28.26
N ALA A 301 -25.96 -10.66 29.27
CA ALA A 301 -26.37 -12.04 29.10
C ALA A 301 -27.70 -12.19 28.34
N GLN A 302 -28.68 -11.31 28.55
CA GLN A 302 -29.94 -11.30 27.81
C GLN A 302 -29.72 -10.99 26.32
N LEU A 303 -28.93 -9.96 26.04
CA LEU A 303 -28.57 -9.61 24.67
C LEU A 303 -27.75 -10.73 24.00
N GLU A 304 -26.78 -11.30 24.70
CA GLU A 304 -25.96 -12.42 24.21
C GLU A 304 -26.80 -13.65 23.87
N ALA A 305 -27.81 -13.95 24.70
CA ALA A 305 -28.76 -15.03 24.44
C ALA A 305 -29.57 -14.78 23.15
N LEU A 306 -29.97 -13.53 22.90
CA LEU A 306 -30.78 -13.15 21.75
C LEU A 306 -29.96 -13.12 20.44
N VAL A 307 -28.80 -12.47 20.47
CA VAL A 307 -27.86 -12.38 19.35
C VAL A 307 -27.33 -13.77 18.97
N GLY A 308 -27.05 -14.60 19.98
CA GLY A 308 -26.51 -15.95 19.84
C GLY A 308 -27.54 -17.06 19.70
N THR A 309 -28.75 -16.76 19.21
CA THR A 309 -29.77 -17.79 18.92
C THR A 309 -29.35 -18.65 17.72
N GLU A 310 -29.54 -19.96 17.80
CA GLU A 310 -29.10 -20.90 16.74
C GLU A 310 -29.73 -20.56 15.37
N LYS A 311 -31.02 -20.18 15.37
CA LYS A 311 -31.74 -19.76 14.15
C LYS A 311 -31.06 -18.55 13.48
N ARG A 312 -30.70 -17.52 14.27
CA ARG A 312 -30.04 -16.31 13.76
C ARG A 312 -28.62 -16.61 13.28
N LEU A 313 -27.84 -17.38 14.05
CA LEU A 313 -26.47 -17.73 13.67
C LEU A 313 -26.40 -18.57 12.39
N LYS A 314 -27.38 -19.44 12.13
CA LYS A 314 -27.48 -20.15 10.84
C LYS A 314 -27.69 -19.19 9.67
N LEU A 315 -28.64 -18.25 9.80
CA LEU A 315 -28.90 -17.25 8.76
C LEU A 315 -27.67 -16.37 8.50
N ILE A 316 -26.97 -15.95 9.56
CA ILE A 316 -25.73 -15.18 9.43
C ILE A 316 -24.62 -16.02 8.78
N ALA A 317 -24.47 -17.29 9.15
CA ALA A 317 -23.48 -18.17 8.54
C ALA A 317 -23.73 -18.36 7.03
N GLU A 318 -24.98 -18.58 6.63
CA GLU A 318 -25.40 -18.72 5.23
C GLU A 318 -25.09 -17.45 4.43
N ASP A 319 -25.50 -16.29 4.94
CA ASP A 319 -25.24 -15.00 4.31
C ASP A 319 -23.75 -14.69 4.23
N LEU A 320 -23.01 -14.88 5.32
CA LEU A 320 -21.58 -14.59 5.41
C LEU A 320 -20.78 -15.44 4.42
N VAL A 321 -21.02 -16.75 4.36
CA VAL A 321 -20.32 -17.66 3.45
C VAL A 321 -20.59 -17.22 2.01
N LYS A 322 -21.86 -17.00 1.65
CA LYS A 322 -22.25 -16.55 0.31
C LYS A 322 -21.57 -15.23 -0.05
N HIS A 323 -21.69 -14.22 0.82
CA HIS A 323 -21.11 -12.90 0.62
C HIS A 323 -19.59 -12.96 0.49
N PHE A 324 -18.92 -13.76 1.32
CA PHE A 324 -17.46 -13.87 1.30
C PHE A 324 -16.98 -14.51 -0.01
N GLU A 325 -17.64 -15.58 -0.47
CA GLU A 325 -17.31 -16.23 -1.74
C GLU A 325 -17.54 -15.32 -2.94
N GLU A 326 -18.63 -14.56 -2.96
CA GLU A 326 -18.91 -13.56 -3.99
C GLU A 326 -17.83 -12.48 -4.00
N ARG A 327 -17.40 -12.01 -2.82
CA ARG A 327 -16.27 -11.07 -2.71
C ARG A 327 -14.95 -11.68 -3.18
N LEU A 328 -14.63 -12.92 -2.80
CA LEU A 328 -13.42 -13.60 -3.26
C LEU A 328 -13.38 -13.77 -4.78
N SER A 329 -14.54 -13.88 -5.43
CA SER A 329 -14.66 -13.91 -6.90
C SER A 329 -14.39 -12.56 -7.58
N ALA A 330 -14.38 -11.45 -6.83
CA ALA A 330 -14.08 -10.12 -7.37
C ALA A 330 -12.73 -9.60 -6.89
N MET A 331 -12.41 -9.82 -5.61
CA MET A 331 -11.15 -9.44 -4.99
C MET A 331 -10.66 -10.48 -3.96
N ASP A 332 -9.38 -10.87 -3.96
CA ASP A 332 -8.78 -11.82 -3.04
C ASP A 332 -8.28 -11.05 -1.84
N GLY A 333 -8.26 -11.73 -0.71
CA GLY A 333 -7.98 -11.13 0.56
C GLY A 333 -8.63 -11.93 1.66
N LYS A 334 -8.68 -11.29 2.83
CA LYS A 334 -9.07 -11.96 4.06
C LYS A 334 -10.26 -11.27 4.70
N ALA A 335 -10.97 -12.04 5.52
CA ALA A 335 -12.08 -11.56 6.31
C ALA A 335 -11.86 -11.79 7.82
N MET A 336 -12.38 -10.85 8.61
CA MET A 336 -12.42 -10.93 10.07
C MET A 336 -13.87 -10.85 10.52
N ILE A 337 -14.29 -11.78 11.37
CA ILE A 337 -15.63 -11.85 11.95
C ILE A 337 -15.52 -11.47 13.41
N VAL A 338 -16.25 -10.43 13.83
CA VAL A 338 -16.22 -9.90 15.19
C VAL A 338 -17.52 -10.26 15.88
N CYS A 339 -17.47 -11.19 16.83
CA CYS A 339 -18.65 -11.68 17.55
C CYS A 339 -18.72 -11.12 18.98
N MET A 340 -19.94 -11.02 19.50
CA MET A 340 -20.21 -10.48 20.84
C MET A 340 -19.62 -11.33 22.00
N SER A 341 -19.64 -12.65 21.88
CA SER A 341 -19.18 -13.57 22.94
C SER A 341 -18.35 -14.73 22.41
N ARG A 342 -17.59 -15.38 23.31
CA ARG A 342 -16.81 -16.59 22.99
C ARG A 342 -17.70 -17.75 22.56
N ARG A 343 -18.87 -17.89 23.21
CA ARG A 343 -19.89 -18.87 22.82
C ARG A 343 -20.33 -18.64 21.37
N ILE A 344 -20.71 -17.41 21.03
CA ILE A 344 -21.14 -17.05 19.67
C ILE A 344 -20.02 -17.27 18.65
N CYS A 345 -18.76 -17.01 19.00
CA CYS A 345 -17.63 -17.31 18.11
C CYS A 345 -17.60 -18.80 17.72
N VAL A 346 -17.74 -19.69 18.70
CA VAL A 346 -17.70 -21.15 18.50
C VAL A 346 -18.98 -21.64 17.80
N ASP A 347 -20.15 -21.14 18.19
CA ASP A 347 -21.43 -21.51 17.58
C ASP A 347 -21.48 -21.09 16.10
N LEU A 348 -21.01 -19.89 15.78
CA LEU A 348 -20.93 -19.39 14.40
C LEU A 348 -19.89 -20.17 13.59
N TYR A 349 -18.73 -20.47 14.18
CA TYR A 349 -17.73 -21.34 13.55
C TYR A 349 -18.33 -22.69 13.16
N ASN A 350 -19.05 -23.33 14.10
CA ASN A 350 -19.72 -24.61 13.85
C ASN A 350 -20.78 -24.51 12.76
N ALA A 351 -21.54 -23.40 12.71
CA ALA A 351 -22.51 -23.17 11.65
C ALA A 351 -21.84 -23.01 10.27
N ILE A 352 -20.74 -22.26 10.18
CA ILE A 352 -19.97 -22.10 8.94
C ILE A 352 -19.36 -23.43 8.48
N VAL A 353 -18.75 -24.20 9.39
CA VAL A 353 -18.13 -25.50 9.07
C VAL A 353 -19.17 -26.52 8.60
N LYS A 354 -20.42 -26.45 9.07
CA LYS A 354 -21.51 -27.27 8.52
C LYS A 354 -21.84 -26.94 7.06
N LEU A 355 -21.71 -25.68 6.66
CA LEU A 355 -21.95 -25.22 5.29
C LEU A 355 -20.73 -25.42 4.37
N ARG A 356 -19.53 -25.36 4.93
CA ARG A 356 -18.23 -25.54 4.25
C ARG A 356 -17.30 -26.43 5.08
N PRO A 357 -17.48 -27.76 5.03
CA PRO A 357 -16.66 -28.69 5.81
C PRO A 357 -15.17 -28.63 5.44
N ASP A 358 -14.87 -28.30 4.19
CA ASP A 358 -13.53 -28.14 3.61
C ASP A 358 -12.74 -26.94 4.17
N TRP A 359 -13.41 -25.97 4.79
CA TRP A 359 -12.74 -24.83 5.42
C TRP A 359 -12.09 -25.19 6.75
N HIS A 360 -12.57 -26.25 7.40
CA HIS A 360 -12.08 -26.71 8.70
C HIS A 360 -10.84 -27.60 8.55
N ASP A 361 -9.87 -27.38 9.44
CA ASP A 361 -8.85 -28.37 9.78
C ASP A 361 -8.55 -28.27 11.28
N GLN A 362 -8.25 -29.40 11.93
CA GLN A 362 -7.85 -29.43 13.33
C GLN A 362 -6.44 -28.87 13.54
N ASP A 363 -5.56 -29.02 12.55
CA ASP A 363 -4.19 -28.54 12.58
C ASP A 363 -4.15 -27.00 12.41
N ASP A 364 -3.49 -26.32 13.35
CA ASP A 364 -3.29 -24.86 13.31
C ASP A 364 -2.38 -24.42 12.15
N GLY A 365 -1.68 -25.33 11.48
CA GLY A 365 -0.94 -25.09 10.23
C GLY A 365 -1.79 -25.16 8.96
N LYS A 366 -3.06 -25.59 9.05
CA LYS A 366 -3.97 -25.80 7.92
C LYS A 366 -5.33 -25.10 8.13
N GLY A 367 -6.24 -25.29 7.18
CA GLY A 367 -7.60 -24.77 7.22
C GLY A 367 -7.74 -23.31 6.75
N VAL A 368 -8.94 -22.99 6.28
CA VAL A 368 -9.33 -21.67 5.77
C VAL A 368 -9.89 -20.77 6.87
N ILE A 369 -10.50 -21.38 7.90
CA ILE A 369 -11.14 -20.66 9.02
C ILE A 369 -10.58 -21.07 10.39
N LYS A 370 -10.35 -20.09 11.27
CA LYS A 370 -9.96 -20.32 12.67
C LYS A 370 -10.63 -19.32 13.61
N VAL A 371 -10.97 -19.78 14.82
CA VAL A 371 -11.37 -18.91 15.93
C VAL A 371 -10.14 -18.51 16.74
N VAL A 372 -9.96 -17.23 17.04
CA VAL A 372 -8.90 -16.72 17.90
C VAL A 372 -9.52 -16.00 19.10
N MET A 373 -9.40 -16.63 20.26
CA MET A 373 -9.96 -16.11 21.52
C MET A 373 -9.08 -16.48 22.71
N THR A 374 -9.26 -15.74 23.80
CA THR A 374 -8.70 -16.07 25.10
C THR A 374 -9.49 -17.19 25.77
N GLY A 375 -8.83 -17.99 26.61
CA GLY A 375 -9.52 -18.99 27.42
C GLY A 375 -8.67 -19.54 28.56
N SER A 376 -9.31 -20.37 29.37
CA SER A 376 -8.80 -21.03 30.57
C SER A 376 -9.13 -22.53 30.55
N ALA A 377 -8.46 -23.28 31.43
CA ALA A 377 -8.72 -24.72 31.59
C ALA A 377 -10.14 -25.03 32.10
N SER A 378 -10.83 -24.05 32.68
CA SER A 378 -12.22 -24.15 33.15
C SER A 378 -13.27 -23.93 32.06
N ASP A 379 -12.88 -23.54 30.85
CA ASP A 379 -13.82 -23.36 29.74
C ASP A 379 -14.34 -24.71 29.21
N ARG A 380 -15.52 -24.67 28.55
CA ARG A 380 -16.18 -25.85 27.96
C ARG A 380 -15.22 -26.64 27.06
N ILE A 381 -15.34 -27.97 27.07
CA ILE A 381 -14.50 -28.88 26.29
C ILE A 381 -14.49 -28.52 24.80
N GLU A 382 -15.66 -28.18 24.25
CA GLU A 382 -15.83 -27.78 22.85
C GLU A 382 -15.03 -26.53 22.46
N TRP A 383 -14.65 -25.69 23.44
CA TRP A 383 -13.89 -24.46 23.21
C TRP A 383 -12.38 -24.72 23.23
N GLN A 384 -11.93 -25.80 23.85
CA GLN A 384 -10.51 -26.07 24.10
C GLN A 384 -9.69 -26.15 22.81
N GLN A 385 -10.27 -26.67 21.72
CA GLN A 385 -9.63 -26.68 20.40
C GLN A 385 -9.29 -25.29 19.85
N HIS A 386 -9.94 -24.24 20.35
CA HIS A 386 -9.73 -22.86 19.92
C HIS A 386 -8.81 -22.07 20.88
N ILE A 387 -8.51 -22.61 22.06
CA ILE A 387 -7.68 -21.98 23.07
C ILE A 387 -6.22 -22.38 22.84
N ARG A 388 -5.36 -21.40 22.62
CA ARG A 388 -3.94 -21.61 22.28
C ARG A 388 -3.03 -20.81 23.20
N ASN A 389 -1.82 -21.31 23.43
CA ASN A 389 -0.75 -20.60 24.14
C ASN A 389 -0.14 -19.47 23.27
N LYS A 390 0.71 -18.61 23.86
CA LYS A 390 1.30 -17.45 23.16
C LYS A 390 2.00 -17.84 21.83
N PRO A 391 2.89 -18.86 21.79
CA PRO A 391 3.57 -19.24 20.55
C PRO A 391 2.64 -19.66 19.42
N ARG A 392 1.64 -20.52 19.71
CA ARG A 392 0.67 -20.97 18.69
C ARG A 392 -0.21 -19.83 18.18
N ARG A 393 -0.54 -18.85 19.04
CA ARG A 393 -1.28 -17.65 18.60
C ARG A 393 -0.44 -16.76 17.69
N GLU A 394 0.86 -16.64 17.95
CA GLU A 394 1.79 -15.90 17.09
C GLU A 394 1.95 -16.56 15.72
N GLU A 395 1.99 -17.89 15.67
CA GLU A 395 2.03 -18.65 14.42
C GLU A 395 0.76 -18.44 13.58
N LEU A 396 -0.43 -18.52 14.19
CA LEU A 396 -1.68 -18.17 13.50
C LEU A 396 -1.70 -16.72 13.01
N ALA A 397 -1.16 -15.78 13.80
CA ALA A 397 -1.01 -14.40 13.38
C ALA A 397 -0.08 -14.25 12.16
N LYS A 398 1.02 -15.01 12.10
CA LYS A 398 1.93 -15.03 10.93
C LYS A 398 1.22 -15.58 9.69
N ARG A 399 0.55 -16.73 9.81
CA ARG A 399 -0.26 -17.33 8.74
C ARG A 399 -1.32 -16.38 8.21
N PHE A 400 -2.08 -15.76 9.13
CA PHE A 400 -3.14 -14.84 8.73
C PHE A 400 -2.60 -13.57 8.07
N LYS A 401 -1.39 -13.10 8.40
CA LYS A 401 -0.76 -11.97 7.72
C LYS A 401 -0.27 -12.29 6.30
N ASP A 402 0.08 -13.54 6.01
CA ASP A 402 0.55 -13.96 4.70
C ASP A 402 -0.61 -14.00 3.68
N PRO A 403 -0.60 -13.16 2.62
CA PRO A 403 -1.64 -13.17 1.60
C PRO A 403 -1.78 -14.51 0.84
N LYS A 404 -0.68 -15.28 0.74
CA LYS A 404 -0.63 -16.56 0.01
C LYS A 404 -1.12 -17.75 0.85
N ASP A 405 -1.23 -17.60 2.17
CA ASP A 405 -1.70 -18.67 3.05
C ASP A 405 -3.21 -18.95 2.85
N PRO A 406 -3.63 -20.24 2.85
CA PRO A 406 -5.05 -20.63 2.77
C PRO A 406 -5.95 -20.11 3.90
N PHE A 407 -5.39 -19.67 5.04
CA PHE A 407 -6.12 -19.11 6.18
C PHE A 407 -6.66 -17.73 5.83
N LYS A 408 -7.93 -17.67 5.38
CA LYS A 408 -8.59 -16.47 4.85
C LYS A 408 -9.64 -15.87 5.78
N VAL A 409 -10.21 -16.62 6.74
CA VAL A 409 -11.28 -16.13 7.63
C VAL A 409 -10.93 -16.34 9.09
N VAL A 410 -10.88 -15.26 9.89
CA VAL A 410 -10.72 -15.38 11.35
C VAL A 410 -11.97 -14.94 12.09
N ILE A 411 -12.36 -15.67 13.14
CA ILE A 411 -13.40 -15.26 14.09
C ILE A 411 -12.74 -14.80 15.39
N VAL A 412 -13.09 -13.59 15.86
CA VAL A 412 -12.56 -12.99 17.08
C VAL A 412 -13.67 -12.37 17.93
N ARG A 413 -13.44 -12.29 19.24
CA ARG A 413 -14.25 -11.45 20.14
C ARG A 413 -13.60 -10.08 20.38
N ASP A 414 -12.41 -10.08 21.00
CA ASP A 414 -11.65 -8.86 21.33
C ASP A 414 -10.21 -8.90 20.82
N MET A 415 -9.68 -10.11 20.59
CA MET A 415 -8.33 -10.27 20.06
C MET A 415 -8.25 -9.68 18.65
N TRP A 416 -7.10 -9.11 18.32
CA TRP A 416 -6.80 -8.57 16.99
C TRP A 416 -7.63 -7.36 16.52
N LEU A 417 -8.54 -6.84 17.35
CA LEU A 417 -9.23 -5.57 17.06
C LEU A 417 -8.29 -4.35 17.24
N THR A 418 -7.25 -4.51 18.06
CA THR A 418 -6.23 -3.50 18.33
C THR A 418 -4.85 -4.02 17.96
N GLY A 419 -4.01 -3.14 17.40
CA GLY A 419 -2.61 -3.43 17.05
C GLY A 419 -2.37 -4.40 15.87
N PHE A 420 -3.30 -5.31 15.57
CA PHE A 420 -3.11 -6.30 14.50
C PHE A 420 -3.21 -5.67 13.11
N ASP A 421 -2.18 -5.84 12.29
CA ASP A 421 -2.07 -5.24 10.96
C ASP A 421 -1.99 -6.32 9.88
N VAL A 422 -2.98 -6.33 8.99
CA VAL A 422 -3.15 -7.30 7.90
C VAL A 422 -3.56 -6.52 6.65
N PRO A 423 -2.61 -6.04 5.82
CA PRO A 423 -2.93 -5.20 4.67
C PRO A 423 -3.95 -5.81 3.69
N CYS A 424 -3.90 -7.13 3.49
CA CYS A 424 -4.82 -7.88 2.63
C CYS A 424 -6.21 -8.15 3.22
N LEU A 425 -6.49 -7.71 4.46
CA LEU A 425 -7.82 -7.83 5.06
C LEU A 425 -8.78 -6.86 4.37
N HIS A 426 -9.74 -7.36 3.59
CA HIS A 426 -10.65 -6.52 2.81
C HIS A 426 -12.04 -6.37 3.44
N THR A 427 -12.47 -7.32 4.29
CA THR A 427 -13.82 -7.32 4.86
C THR A 427 -13.80 -7.59 6.35
N MET A 428 -14.60 -6.82 7.09
CA MET A 428 -14.91 -7.07 8.48
C MET A 428 -16.40 -7.30 8.63
N TYR A 429 -16.78 -8.48 9.11
CA TYR A 429 -18.16 -8.81 9.49
C TYR A 429 -18.32 -8.52 10.97
N VAL A 430 -19.34 -7.76 11.32
CA VAL A 430 -19.56 -7.31 12.69
C VAL A 430 -20.90 -7.82 13.19
N ASP A 431 -20.83 -8.64 14.24
CA ASP A 431 -21.98 -9.12 15.02
C ASP A 431 -21.72 -8.87 16.51
N LYS A 432 -21.33 -7.63 16.81
CA LYS A 432 -20.95 -7.18 18.15
C LYS A 432 -21.32 -5.71 18.34
N PRO A 433 -21.97 -5.34 19.47
CA PRO A 433 -22.17 -3.94 19.82
C PRO A 433 -20.81 -3.25 20.03
N MET A 434 -20.58 -2.15 19.31
CA MET A 434 -19.35 -1.35 19.41
C MET A 434 -19.67 0.13 19.24
N ARG A 435 -18.98 0.99 20.00
CA ARG A 435 -19.18 2.44 20.01
C ARG A 435 -17.85 3.18 20.13
N GLY A 436 -17.88 4.50 19.91
CA GLY A 436 -16.76 5.42 20.12
C GLY A 436 -15.44 4.95 19.48
N HIS A 437 -14.34 5.07 20.22
CA HIS A 437 -13.01 4.73 19.73
C HIS A 437 -12.81 3.23 19.47
N GLY A 438 -13.48 2.36 20.22
CA GLY A 438 -13.42 0.91 20.02
C GLY A 438 -13.96 0.49 18.65
N LEU A 439 -15.07 1.10 18.23
CA LEU A 439 -15.63 0.93 16.88
C LEU A 439 -14.64 1.39 15.81
N MET A 440 -14.10 2.61 15.95
CA MET A 440 -13.17 3.19 14.97
C MET A 440 -11.87 2.37 14.83
N GLN A 441 -11.34 1.86 15.94
CA GLN A 441 -10.14 1.01 15.94
C GLN A 441 -10.38 -0.34 15.25
N ALA A 442 -11.58 -0.91 15.40
CA ALA A 442 -11.95 -2.15 14.74
C ALA A 442 -12.12 -1.94 13.23
N ILE A 443 -12.94 -0.99 12.79
CA ILE A 443 -13.20 -0.77 11.35
C ILE A 443 -11.95 -0.29 10.61
N ALA A 444 -11.03 0.41 11.26
CA ALA A 444 -9.76 0.81 10.66
C ALA A 444 -8.86 -0.39 10.30
N ARG A 445 -9.16 -1.62 10.72
CA ARG A 445 -8.39 -2.81 10.30
C ARG A 445 -8.50 -3.07 8.79
N VAL A 446 -9.60 -2.66 8.16
CA VAL A 446 -9.80 -2.85 6.72
C VAL A 446 -9.31 -1.67 5.87
N ASN A 447 -8.77 -0.60 6.45
CA ASN A 447 -8.38 0.62 5.73
C ASN A 447 -6.93 0.66 5.20
N ARG A 448 -6.20 -0.46 5.33
CA ARG A 448 -4.80 -0.56 4.92
C ARG A 448 -4.66 -0.65 3.40
N VAL A 449 -3.69 0.08 2.86
CA VAL A 449 -3.31 0.04 1.44
C VAL A 449 -2.64 -1.29 1.15
N PHE A 450 -3.11 -1.98 0.12
CA PHE A 450 -2.54 -3.26 -0.31
C PHE A 450 -2.84 -3.51 -1.79
N LYS A 451 -1.81 -3.51 -2.64
CA LYS A 451 -1.96 -3.68 -4.10
C LYS A 451 -3.06 -2.75 -4.65
N ASP A 452 -3.94 -3.28 -5.50
CA ASP A 452 -5.08 -2.56 -6.07
C ASP A 452 -6.35 -2.58 -5.20
N LYS A 453 -6.24 -2.92 -3.91
CA LYS A 453 -7.39 -2.92 -3.00
C LYS A 453 -8.06 -1.54 -3.00
N PRO A 454 -9.30 -1.43 -3.48
CA PRO A 454 -9.94 -0.13 -3.67
C PRO A 454 -10.49 0.47 -2.36
N GLY A 455 -10.70 -0.36 -1.34
CA GLY A 455 -11.27 0.02 -0.06
C GLY A 455 -11.45 -1.17 0.87
N GLY A 456 -11.81 -0.90 2.12
CA GLY A 456 -12.27 -1.90 3.08
C GLY A 456 -13.78 -1.91 3.18
N LEU A 457 -14.40 -3.07 3.39
CA LEU A 457 -15.84 -3.20 3.62
C LEU A 457 -16.11 -3.63 5.07
N VAL A 458 -17.03 -2.92 5.72
CA VAL A 458 -17.61 -3.30 7.01
C VAL A 458 -19.04 -3.75 6.77
N VAL A 459 -19.33 -5.02 7.05
CA VAL A 459 -20.66 -5.61 6.96
C VAL A 459 -21.21 -5.75 8.37
N ASP A 460 -22.33 -5.11 8.64
CA ASP A 460 -22.93 -5.07 9.97
C ASP A 460 -24.24 -5.88 10.05
N TYR A 461 -24.26 -6.88 10.94
CA TYR A 461 -25.41 -7.75 11.18
C TYR A 461 -26.29 -7.30 12.36
N LEU A 462 -25.87 -6.28 13.12
CA LEU A 462 -26.50 -5.87 14.37
C LEU A 462 -27.19 -4.51 14.30
N GLY A 463 -26.59 -3.52 13.61
CA GLY A 463 -27.11 -2.16 13.49
C GLY A 463 -26.21 -1.12 14.17
N LEU A 464 -25.04 -0.86 13.62
CA LEU A 464 -24.03 0.09 14.09
C LEU A 464 -24.07 1.43 13.36
N ALA A 465 -25.02 1.64 12.46
CA ALA A 465 -25.07 2.82 11.59
C ALA A 465 -25.07 4.14 12.39
N ASP A 466 -25.91 4.25 13.42
CA ASP A 466 -26.00 5.45 14.25
C ASP A 466 -24.74 5.66 15.09
N GLN A 467 -24.15 4.57 15.59
CA GLN A 467 -22.91 4.61 16.38
C GLN A 467 -21.70 4.97 15.54
N LEU A 468 -21.67 4.49 14.30
CA LEU A 468 -20.69 4.89 13.31
C LEU A 468 -20.87 6.39 13.04
N LYS A 469 -22.09 6.84 12.71
CA LYS A 469 -22.38 8.26 12.45
C LYS A 469 -21.98 9.17 13.62
N TYR A 470 -22.26 8.77 14.85
CA TYR A 470 -21.84 9.48 16.05
C TYR A 470 -20.31 9.53 16.18
N ALA A 471 -19.64 8.39 16.03
CA ALA A 471 -18.18 8.34 16.04
C ALA A 471 -17.57 9.22 14.93
N LEU A 472 -18.23 9.37 13.78
CA LEU A 472 -17.79 10.24 12.69
C LEU A 472 -18.03 11.72 12.97
N ALA A 473 -19.12 12.07 13.65
CA ALA A 473 -19.39 13.45 14.07
C ALA A 473 -18.29 13.97 15.01
N ASN A 474 -17.80 13.13 15.93
CA ASN A 474 -16.69 13.49 16.81
C ASN A 474 -15.39 13.79 16.03
N TYR A 475 -15.19 13.17 14.86
CA TYR A 475 -14.06 13.46 13.97
C TYR A 475 -14.16 14.84 13.31
N THR A 476 -15.33 15.21 12.82
CA THR A 476 -15.53 16.52 12.16
C THR A 476 -15.52 17.67 13.17
N GLU A 477 -16.13 17.48 14.34
CA GLU A 477 -16.17 18.49 15.40
C GLU A 477 -14.80 18.75 16.05
N SER A 478 -13.92 17.74 16.09
CA SER A 478 -12.55 17.86 16.61
C SER A 478 -11.55 18.48 15.62
N GLY A 479 -12.02 19.03 14.50
CA GLY A 479 -11.21 19.70 13.49
C GLY A 479 -10.83 18.84 12.28
N GLY A 480 -11.31 17.60 12.20
CA GLY A 480 -11.23 16.78 10.99
C GLY A 480 -12.20 17.25 9.91
N LYS A 481 -11.95 16.89 8.65
CA LYS A 481 -12.85 17.16 7.52
C LYS A 481 -13.35 15.84 6.91
N GLY A 482 -14.54 15.86 6.31
CA GLY A 482 -15.05 14.81 5.40
C GLY A 482 -15.91 13.69 6.00
N GLU A 483 -16.56 12.92 5.10
CA GLU A 483 -17.27 11.67 5.41
C GLU A 483 -16.30 10.48 5.37
N THR A 484 -16.20 9.70 6.44
CA THR A 484 -15.17 8.65 6.57
C THR A 484 -15.67 7.26 6.19
N ALA A 485 -16.97 7.02 6.28
CA ALA A 485 -17.64 5.80 5.87
C ALA A 485 -18.59 6.12 4.73
N ILE A 486 -18.34 5.52 3.59
CA ILE A 486 -19.13 5.73 2.39
C ILE A 486 -20.19 4.63 2.33
N ASN A 487 -21.46 5.01 2.20
CA ASN A 487 -22.52 4.05 1.94
C ASN A 487 -22.19 3.30 0.62
N GLN A 488 -22.25 1.97 0.64
CA GLN A 488 -22.03 1.13 -0.54
C GLN A 488 -22.86 1.59 -1.75
N GLU A 489 -24.05 2.16 -1.55
CA GLU A 489 -24.88 2.75 -2.62
C GLU A 489 -24.16 3.84 -3.42
N LYS A 490 -23.28 4.65 -2.78
CA LYS A 490 -22.46 5.63 -3.51
C LYS A 490 -21.43 4.93 -4.40
N ALA A 491 -20.88 3.78 -3.96
CA ALA A 491 -19.99 2.98 -4.78
C ALA A 491 -20.73 2.36 -5.98
N VAL A 492 -21.97 1.89 -5.76
CA VAL A 492 -22.84 1.36 -6.82
C VAL A 492 -23.18 2.44 -7.84
N ALA A 493 -23.54 3.65 -7.40
CA ALA A 493 -23.83 4.77 -8.30
C ALA A 493 -22.60 5.12 -9.17
N LEU A 494 -21.41 5.23 -8.54
CA LEU A 494 -20.17 5.46 -9.27
C LEU A 494 -19.84 4.31 -10.23
N MET A 495 -20.05 3.06 -9.81
CA MET A 495 -19.85 1.88 -10.64
C MET A 495 -20.75 1.93 -11.89
N LEU A 496 -22.03 2.26 -11.74
CA LEU A 496 -22.97 2.37 -12.86
C LEU A 496 -22.60 3.52 -13.80
N GLU A 497 -22.18 4.67 -13.28
CA GLU A 497 -21.66 5.78 -14.09
C GLU A 497 -20.46 5.33 -14.95
N LYS A 498 -19.48 4.64 -14.35
CA LYS A 498 -18.31 4.14 -15.09
C LYS A 498 -18.65 2.97 -16.01
N TYR A 499 -19.66 2.18 -15.67
CA TYR A 499 -20.20 1.13 -16.52
C TYR A 499 -20.82 1.72 -17.78
N GLU A 500 -21.63 2.77 -17.67
CA GLU A 500 -22.19 3.50 -18.82
C GLU A 500 -21.10 4.08 -19.72
N VAL A 501 -20.01 4.61 -19.17
CA VAL A 501 -18.86 5.07 -19.96
C VAL A 501 -18.24 3.92 -20.76
N CYS A 502 -18.09 2.74 -20.17
CA CYS A 502 -17.59 1.55 -20.87
C CYS A 502 -18.57 1.10 -21.96
N CYS A 503 -19.86 1.03 -21.67
CA CYS A 503 -20.90 0.75 -22.67
C CYS A 503 -20.89 1.76 -23.83
N GLY A 504 -20.65 3.04 -23.54
CA GLY A 504 -20.50 4.08 -24.56
C GLY A 504 -19.26 3.89 -25.44
N ILE A 505 -18.16 3.37 -24.89
CA ILE A 505 -16.97 2.99 -25.67
C ILE A 505 -17.27 1.78 -26.58
N PHE A 506 -18.13 0.86 -26.17
CA PHE A 506 -18.52 -0.30 -27.00
C PHE A 506 -19.84 -0.11 -27.76
N HIS A 507 -20.35 1.12 -27.85
CA HIS A 507 -21.65 1.36 -28.48
C HIS A 507 -21.67 0.87 -29.93
N GLY A 508 -22.57 -0.06 -30.25
CA GLY A 508 -22.70 -0.67 -31.57
C GLY A 508 -21.84 -1.92 -31.79
N PHE A 509 -21.09 -2.37 -30.78
CA PHE A 509 -20.45 -3.68 -30.74
C PHE A 509 -21.33 -4.66 -29.95
N ASP A 510 -21.55 -5.88 -30.46
CA ASP A 510 -22.27 -6.92 -29.73
C ASP A 510 -21.28 -7.85 -29.02
N TRP A 511 -21.31 -7.85 -27.70
CA TRP A 511 -20.50 -8.75 -26.85
C TRP A 511 -21.35 -9.79 -26.11
N SER A 512 -22.61 -10.00 -26.50
CA SER A 512 -23.52 -10.97 -25.88
C SER A 512 -22.95 -12.40 -25.84
N THR A 513 -22.19 -12.78 -26.86
CA THR A 513 -21.46 -14.07 -26.94
C THR A 513 -20.47 -14.26 -25.78
N TRP A 514 -19.97 -13.18 -25.17
CA TRP A 514 -19.13 -13.28 -23.97
C TRP A 514 -19.88 -13.86 -22.77
N LYS A 515 -21.17 -13.55 -22.64
CA LYS A 515 -22.02 -13.97 -21.51
C LYS A 515 -22.41 -15.45 -21.64
N THR A 516 -22.85 -15.85 -22.83
CA THR A 516 -23.51 -17.14 -23.06
C THR A 516 -22.63 -18.19 -23.75
N GLY A 517 -21.53 -17.78 -24.39
CA GLY A 517 -20.66 -18.66 -25.17
C GLY A 517 -19.73 -19.53 -24.34
N THR A 518 -19.25 -20.59 -24.97
CA THR A 518 -18.16 -21.46 -24.50
C THR A 518 -16.84 -20.68 -24.35
N PRO A 519 -15.85 -21.18 -23.59
CA PRO A 519 -14.56 -20.52 -23.44
C PRO A 519 -13.91 -20.10 -24.77
N GLN A 520 -13.97 -20.95 -25.80
CA GLN A 520 -13.43 -20.63 -27.13
C GLN A 520 -14.21 -19.51 -27.83
N GLU A 521 -15.54 -19.53 -27.75
CA GLU A 521 -16.40 -18.47 -28.31
C GLU A 521 -16.23 -17.13 -27.59
N ARG A 522 -15.95 -17.13 -26.28
CA ARG A 522 -15.62 -15.91 -25.54
C ARG A 522 -14.34 -15.27 -26.07
N LEU A 523 -13.33 -16.08 -26.35
CA LEU A 523 -12.05 -15.59 -26.86
C LEU A 523 -12.15 -15.04 -28.28
N SER A 524 -13.01 -15.61 -29.13
CA SER A 524 -13.18 -15.15 -30.52
C SER A 524 -13.82 -13.76 -30.63
N VAL A 525 -14.50 -13.28 -29.59
CA VAL A 525 -15.09 -11.92 -29.54
C VAL A 525 -14.02 -10.84 -29.32
N LEU A 526 -12.91 -11.17 -28.66
CA LEU A 526 -11.90 -10.19 -28.25
C LEU A 526 -11.27 -9.40 -29.42
N PRO A 527 -10.86 -10.01 -30.56
CA PRO A 527 -10.29 -9.26 -31.68
C PRO A 527 -11.24 -8.23 -32.27
N GLY A 528 -12.52 -8.58 -32.43
CA GLY A 528 -13.54 -7.66 -32.91
C GLY A 528 -13.75 -6.48 -31.94
N ALA A 529 -13.73 -6.77 -30.64
CA ALA A 529 -13.84 -5.76 -29.59
C ALA A 529 -12.65 -4.79 -29.60
N GLN A 530 -11.43 -5.32 -29.80
CA GLN A 530 -10.22 -4.51 -29.90
C GLN A 530 -10.26 -3.60 -31.13
N GLU A 531 -10.65 -4.13 -32.29
CA GLU A 531 -10.82 -3.36 -33.51
C GLU A 531 -11.79 -2.20 -33.31
N HIS A 532 -12.93 -2.48 -32.68
CA HIS A 532 -13.96 -1.48 -32.38
C HIS A 532 -13.40 -0.33 -31.50
N VAL A 533 -12.62 -0.66 -30.47
CA VAL A 533 -12.01 0.33 -29.57
C VAL A 533 -10.90 1.11 -30.29
N LEU A 534 -10.03 0.43 -31.04
CA LEU A 534 -8.91 1.05 -31.75
C LEU A 534 -9.35 1.95 -32.91
N ALA A 535 -10.51 1.69 -33.51
CA ALA A 535 -11.10 2.54 -34.54
C ALA A 535 -11.53 3.93 -34.02
N GLN A 536 -11.69 4.10 -32.71
CA GLN A 536 -12.13 5.35 -32.09
C GLN A 536 -10.95 6.28 -31.75
N ASN A 537 -11.21 7.59 -31.76
CA ASN A 537 -10.24 8.58 -31.30
C ASN A 537 -9.88 8.33 -29.83
N ASP A 538 -8.59 8.14 -29.59
CA ASP A 538 -8.00 7.83 -28.28
C ASP A 538 -8.68 6.66 -27.54
N GLY A 539 -9.30 5.72 -28.28
CA GLY A 539 -10.14 4.68 -27.71
C GLY A 539 -9.42 3.77 -26.72
N LYS A 540 -8.15 3.43 -27.00
CA LYS A 540 -7.30 2.63 -26.10
C LYS A 540 -7.12 3.28 -24.73
N ASN A 541 -6.67 4.55 -24.67
CA ASN A 541 -6.41 5.22 -23.39
C ASN A 541 -7.71 5.47 -22.63
N ARG A 542 -8.78 5.86 -23.34
CA ARG A 542 -10.12 6.00 -22.77
C ARG A 542 -10.61 4.70 -22.13
N LEU A 543 -10.49 3.57 -22.82
CA LEU A 543 -10.85 2.25 -22.28
C LEU A 543 -10.01 1.90 -21.04
N VAL A 544 -8.69 2.02 -21.14
CA VAL A 544 -7.78 1.65 -20.04
C VAL A 544 -8.11 2.40 -18.75
N ARG A 545 -8.42 3.70 -18.87
CA ARG A 545 -8.86 4.55 -17.78
C ARG A 545 -10.25 4.15 -17.28
N ALA A 546 -11.25 4.10 -18.15
CA ALA A 546 -12.64 3.82 -17.78
C ALA A 546 -12.79 2.46 -17.10
N VAL A 547 -12.17 1.41 -17.66
CA VAL A 547 -12.18 0.06 -17.09
C VAL A 547 -11.41 0.00 -15.77
N GLY A 548 -10.34 0.79 -15.62
CA GLY A 548 -9.62 0.92 -14.35
C GLY A 548 -10.47 1.53 -13.24
N GLU A 549 -11.20 2.60 -13.55
CA GLU A 549 -12.14 3.25 -12.62
C GLU A 549 -13.33 2.33 -12.30
N LEU A 550 -13.92 1.69 -13.32
CA LEU A 550 -15.01 0.71 -13.18
C LEU A 550 -14.59 -0.48 -12.32
N SER A 551 -13.43 -1.06 -12.55
CA SER A 551 -12.94 -2.23 -11.80
C SER A 551 -12.81 -1.93 -10.30
N LYS A 552 -12.33 -0.73 -9.97
CA LYS A 552 -12.23 -0.27 -8.58
C LYS A 552 -13.61 -0.10 -7.96
N ALA A 553 -14.52 0.58 -8.65
CA ALA A 553 -15.89 0.79 -8.17
C ALA A 553 -16.66 -0.53 -8.03
N PHE A 554 -16.46 -1.47 -8.96
CA PHE A 554 -17.05 -2.79 -8.96
C PHE A 554 -16.62 -3.63 -7.74
N ALA A 555 -15.31 -3.72 -7.47
CA ALA A 555 -14.80 -4.46 -6.31
C ALA A 555 -15.25 -3.88 -4.95
N LEU A 556 -15.66 -2.61 -4.92
CA LEU A 556 -16.29 -1.98 -3.77
C LEU A 556 -17.79 -2.27 -3.68
N ALA A 557 -18.47 -2.29 -4.83
CA ALA A 557 -19.90 -2.54 -4.91
C ALA A 557 -20.27 -4.02 -4.70
N VAL A 558 -19.40 -4.97 -5.04
CA VAL A 558 -19.69 -6.41 -4.83
C VAL A 558 -19.87 -6.69 -3.33
N PRO A 559 -20.93 -7.42 -2.93
CA PRO A 559 -21.83 -8.22 -3.77
C PRO A 559 -23.24 -7.61 -3.99
N HIS A 560 -23.33 -6.29 -4.10
CA HIS A 560 -24.60 -5.63 -4.42
C HIS A 560 -25.24 -6.18 -5.71
N GLU A 561 -26.58 -6.31 -5.73
CA GLU A 561 -27.33 -6.93 -6.84
C GLU A 561 -26.99 -6.31 -8.20
N LYS A 562 -27.02 -4.98 -8.30
CA LYS A 562 -26.61 -4.24 -9.51
C LYS A 562 -25.16 -4.48 -9.94
N ALA A 563 -24.26 -4.80 -9.00
CA ALA A 563 -22.89 -5.18 -9.36
C ALA A 563 -22.87 -6.60 -9.94
N LEU A 564 -23.62 -7.54 -9.35
CA LEU A 564 -23.74 -8.89 -9.89
C LEU A 564 -24.36 -8.92 -11.30
N GLU A 565 -25.33 -8.05 -11.59
CA GLU A 565 -25.95 -7.91 -12.92
C GLU A 565 -24.94 -7.57 -14.03
N ILE A 566 -23.96 -6.70 -13.74
CA ILE A 566 -22.97 -6.24 -14.73
C ILE A 566 -21.66 -7.04 -14.67
N ARG A 567 -21.55 -8.06 -13.82
CA ARG A 567 -20.30 -8.80 -13.56
C ARG A 567 -19.66 -9.31 -14.84
N ASP A 568 -20.45 -9.94 -15.71
CA ASP A 568 -19.94 -10.57 -16.92
C ASP A 568 -19.51 -9.51 -17.96
N ASP A 569 -20.12 -8.32 -17.95
CA ASP A 569 -19.72 -7.18 -18.78
C ASP A 569 -18.41 -6.56 -18.29
N VAL A 570 -18.27 -6.37 -16.97
CA VAL A 570 -17.03 -5.89 -16.36
C VAL A 570 -15.88 -6.83 -16.68
N ALA A 571 -16.13 -8.15 -16.61
CA ALA A 571 -15.17 -9.18 -16.99
C ALA A 571 -14.73 -9.07 -18.45
N PHE A 572 -15.68 -8.85 -19.37
CA PHE A 572 -15.38 -8.60 -20.79
C PHE A 572 -14.49 -7.37 -20.97
N PHE A 573 -14.85 -6.23 -20.37
CA PHE A 573 -14.10 -4.99 -20.50
C PHE A 573 -12.67 -5.12 -19.95
N GLN A 574 -12.50 -5.83 -18.83
CA GLN A 574 -11.19 -6.13 -18.26
C GLN A 574 -10.35 -7.03 -19.16
N ALA A 575 -10.96 -8.03 -19.80
CA ALA A 575 -10.28 -8.89 -20.77
C ALA A 575 -9.76 -8.07 -21.96
N VAL A 576 -10.59 -7.22 -22.57
CA VAL A 576 -10.19 -6.36 -23.70
C VAL A 576 -9.07 -5.40 -23.28
N LYS A 577 -9.18 -4.75 -22.11
CA LYS A 577 -8.11 -3.89 -21.54
C LYS A 577 -6.79 -4.66 -21.38
N SER A 578 -6.84 -5.88 -20.83
CA SER A 578 -5.65 -6.70 -20.57
C SER A 578 -4.89 -7.00 -21.86
N VAL A 579 -5.59 -7.42 -22.92
CA VAL A 579 -4.94 -7.73 -24.21
C VAL A 579 -4.38 -6.46 -24.88
N LEU A 580 -5.08 -5.31 -24.76
CA LEU A 580 -4.58 -4.04 -25.33
C LEU A 580 -3.35 -3.48 -24.60
N THR A 581 -3.21 -3.72 -23.30
CA THR A 581 -2.14 -3.14 -22.47
C THR A 581 -0.87 -3.98 -22.42
N LYS A 582 -0.92 -5.30 -22.65
CA LYS A 582 0.27 -6.16 -22.67
C LYS A 582 1.22 -5.79 -23.81
N SER A 583 2.52 -5.68 -23.49
CA SER A 583 3.62 -5.51 -24.44
C SER A 583 4.34 -6.84 -24.64
N THR A 584 4.85 -7.06 -25.85
CA THR A 584 5.51 -8.27 -26.33
C THR A 584 6.89 -8.54 -25.73
N THR A 585 7.53 -7.54 -25.09
CA THR A 585 8.99 -7.59 -24.83
C THR A 585 9.45 -7.30 -23.40
N ASP A 586 8.56 -7.09 -22.43
CA ASP A 586 8.96 -6.86 -21.03
C ASP A 586 8.73 -8.11 -20.16
N GLY A 587 9.67 -9.05 -20.21
CA GLY A 587 9.82 -10.13 -19.21
C GLY A 587 10.28 -9.64 -17.82
N ARG A 588 10.29 -8.32 -17.57
CA ARG A 588 10.79 -7.69 -16.33
C ARG A 588 9.80 -6.75 -15.63
N ARG A 589 8.49 -6.79 -15.95
CA ARG A 589 7.46 -6.22 -15.07
C ARG A 589 6.87 -7.35 -14.22
N SER A 590 6.80 -7.13 -12.91
CA SER A 590 6.46 -8.16 -11.92
C SER A 590 5.18 -8.89 -12.30
N ALA A 591 5.31 -10.18 -12.59
CA ALA A 591 4.20 -11.09 -12.83
C ALA A 591 3.11 -10.99 -11.73
N GLU A 592 3.47 -10.53 -10.53
CA GLU A 592 2.60 -10.38 -9.35
C GLU A 592 1.52 -9.28 -9.44
N GLU A 593 1.65 -8.26 -10.30
CA GLU A 593 0.58 -7.26 -10.54
C GLU A 593 -0.44 -7.76 -11.56
N ILE A 594 0.01 -8.60 -12.50
CA ILE A 594 -0.77 -9.08 -13.65
C ILE A 594 -1.56 -10.35 -13.29
N GLU A 595 -1.05 -11.15 -12.36
CA GLU A 595 -1.63 -12.44 -11.96
C GLU A 595 -2.89 -12.29 -11.09
N PHE A 596 -2.99 -11.20 -10.31
CA PHE A 596 -4.10 -11.00 -9.38
C PHE A 596 -5.38 -10.55 -10.10
N ALA A 597 -5.31 -9.55 -10.98
CA ALA A 597 -6.48 -9.04 -11.70
C ALA A 597 -7.08 -10.07 -12.70
N ILE A 598 -6.27 -11.00 -13.22
CA ILE A 598 -6.74 -12.06 -14.13
C ILE A 598 -7.31 -13.25 -13.36
N ARG A 599 -6.71 -13.64 -12.21
CA ARG A 599 -7.22 -14.76 -11.41
C ARG A 599 -8.60 -14.51 -10.81
N GLN A 600 -8.94 -13.26 -10.51
CA GLN A 600 -10.20 -12.96 -9.82
C GLN A 600 -11.40 -13.18 -10.72
N ILE A 601 -11.28 -12.79 -11.98
CA ILE A 601 -12.41 -12.81 -12.92
C ILE A 601 -12.50 -14.13 -13.71
N VAL A 602 -11.41 -14.90 -13.82
CA VAL A 602 -11.35 -16.04 -14.74
C VAL A 602 -11.36 -17.42 -14.04
N SER A 603 -11.28 -17.49 -12.70
CA SER A 603 -11.04 -18.78 -12.00
C SER A 603 -12.21 -19.77 -11.90
N LYS A 604 -13.27 -19.65 -12.73
CA LYS A 604 -14.23 -20.76 -12.94
C LYS A 604 -14.65 -20.99 -14.38
N ALA A 605 -14.21 -20.16 -15.34
CA ALA A 605 -14.67 -20.25 -16.74
C ALA A 605 -13.57 -20.60 -17.75
N VAL A 606 -12.27 -20.47 -17.42
CA VAL A 606 -11.20 -20.88 -18.34
C VAL A 606 -10.08 -21.51 -17.53
N SER A 607 -10.21 -22.81 -17.25
CA SER A 607 -9.07 -23.65 -16.89
C SER A 607 -8.24 -23.92 -18.14
N SER A 608 -7.34 -23.00 -18.44
CA SER A 608 -6.05 -23.29 -19.06
C SER A 608 -5.09 -22.16 -18.69
N ASP A 609 -3.96 -22.52 -18.08
CA ASP A 609 -2.88 -21.63 -17.62
C ASP A 609 -2.16 -20.85 -18.74
N GLU A 610 -2.79 -20.66 -19.89
CA GLU A 610 -2.21 -19.94 -21.02
C GLU A 610 -2.64 -18.48 -21.01
N VAL A 611 -1.68 -17.64 -20.60
CA VAL A 611 -1.73 -16.19 -20.77
C VAL A 611 -2.08 -15.87 -22.23
N ILE A 612 -3.24 -15.25 -22.44
CA ILE A 612 -3.71 -14.87 -23.78
C ILE A 612 -2.87 -13.70 -24.30
N ASP A 613 -2.06 -13.98 -25.31
CA ASP A 613 -1.27 -13.03 -26.09
C ASP A 613 -2.15 -12.41 -27.18
N ILE A 614 -1.87 -11.17 -27.60
CA ILE A 614 -2.60 -10.46 -28.66
C ILE A 614 -2.55 -11.23 -29.99
N PHE A 615 -1.47 -11.97 -30.25
CA PHE A 615 -1.35 -12.85 -31.43
C PHE A 615 -2.25 -14.06 -31.34
N ALA A 616 -2.24 -14.76 -30.20
CA ALA A 616 -3.09 -15.91 -29.96
C ALA A 616 -4.58 -15.53 -30.03
N ALA A 617 -4.95 -14.36 -29.48
CA ALA A 617 -6.30 -13.82 -29.58
C ALA A 617 -6.72 -13.54 -31.03
N ALA A 618 -5.81 -13.04 -31.87
CA ALA A 618 -6.06 -12.80 -33.29
C ALA A 618 -6.01 -14.07 -34.17
N GLY A 619 -5.87 -15.26 -33.58
CA GLY A 619 -5.79 -16.54 -34.31
C GLY A 619 -4.43 -16.80 -34.97
N LEU A 620 -3.39 -16.06 -34.60
CA LEU A 620 -2.03 -16.23 -35.10
C LEU A 620 -1.23 -17.16 -34.18
N LYS A 621 -0.41 -18.04 -34.76
CA LYS A 621 0.51 -18.89 -33.98
C LYS A 621 1.50 -18.02 -33.22
N LYS A 622 1.84 -18.40 -31.99
CA LYS A 622 2.93 -17.75 -31.23
C LYS A 622 4.19 -17.77 -32.10
N PRO A 623 4.76 -16.61 -32.45
CA PRO A 623 5.92 -16.56 -33.31
C PRO A 623 7.14 -17.09 -32.55
N ASP A 624 7.88 -18.01 -33.17
CA ASP A 624 9.26 -18.29 -32.79
C ASP A 624 10.12 -17.06 -33.09
N ILE A 625 11.29 -16.98 -32.45
CA ILE A 625 12.21 -15.83 -32.31
C ILE A 625 12.72 -15.23 -33.65
N SER A 626 12.25 -15.69 -34.81
CA SER A 626 12.42 -15.03 -36.11
C SER A 626 11.32 -13.97 -36.35
N ILE A 627 11.45 -12.85 -35.63
CA ILE A 627 10.53 -11.72 -35.66
C ILE A 627 10.64 -11.06 -37.05
N LEU A 628 9.50 -10.88 -37.75
CA LEU A 628 9.37 -10.30 -39.12
C LEU A 628 9.63 -11.27 -40.29
N SER A 629 9.20 -12.54 -40.22
CA SER A 629 9.16 -13.41 -41.41
C SER A 629 8.17 -12.88 -42.45
N ASP A 630 8.44 -13.12 -43.73
CA ASP A 630 7.54 -12.69 -44.81
C ASP A 630 6.17 -13.39 -44.72
N GLU A 631 6.12 -14.60 -44.17
CA GLU A 631 4.88 -15.34 -43.89
C GLU A 631 4.04 -14.62 -42.84
N PHE A 632 4.65 -14.22 -41.71
CA PHE A 632 3.95 -13.52 -40.63
C PHE A 632 3.45 -12.14 -41.08
N LEU A 633 4.27 -11.38 -41.81
CA LEU A 633 3.85 -10.08 -42.35
C LEU A 633 2.69 -10.24 -43.35
N ALA A 634 2.65 -11.33 -44.13
CA ALA A 634 1.54 -11.64 -45.01
C ALA A 634 0.27 -12.01 -44.25
N GLU A 635 0.38 -12.77 -43.15
CA GLU A 635 -0.75 -13.08 -42.26
C GLU A 635 -1.35 -11.82 -41.63
N VAL A 636 -0.50 -10.93 -41.09
CA VAL A 636 -0.94 -9.64 -40.51
C VAL A 636 -1.59 -8.73 -41.55
N ARG A 637 -1.08 -8.74 -42.79
CA ARG A 637 -1.68 -8.03 -43.93
C ARG A 637 -3.07 -8.58 -44.29
N GLY A 638 -3.31 -9.86 -44.07
CA GLY A 638 -4.58 -10.54 -44.33
C GLY A 638 -5.64 -10.36 -43.24
N LEU A 639 -5.30 -9.80 -42.08
CA LEU A 639 -6.23 -9.65 -40.98
C LEU A 639 -7.43 -8.74 -41.35
N PRO A 640 -8.67 -9.18 -41.05
CA PRO A 640 -9.84 -8.33 -41.27
C PRO A 640 -9.88 -7.14 -40.29
N GLN A 641 -9.33 -7.28 -39.09
CA GLN A 641 -9.20 -6.21 -38.09
C GLN A 641 -7.99 -5.31 -38.41
N ARG A 642 -8.20 -4.26 -39.20
CA ARG A 642 -7.13 -3.40 -39.72
C ARG A 642 -6.45 -2.55 -38.65
N ASN A 643 -7.21 -1.98 -37.72
CA ASN A 643 -6.64 -1.17 -36.64
C ASN A 643 -5.87 -2.05 -35.64
N LEU A 644 -6.36 -3.27 -35.39
CA LEU A 644 -5.63 -4.28 -34.64
C LEU A 644 -4.29 -4.63 -35.31
N ALA A 645 -4.29 -4.85 -36.64
CA ALA A 645 -3.06 -5.14 -37.39
C ALA A 645 -2.01 -4.02 -37.26
N VAL A 646 -2.43 -2.75 -37.36
CA VAL A 646 -1.54 -1.59 -37.14
C VAL A 646 -0.94 -1.59 -35.73
N GLU A 647 -1.76 -1.80 -34.70
CA GLU A 647 -1.27 -1.82 -33.31
C GLU A 647 -0.35 -3.02 -33.04
N MET A 648 -0.58 -4.17 -33.68
CA MET A 648 0.30 -5.35 -33.59
C MET A 648 1.66 -5.07 -34.24
N LEU A 649 1.69 -4.57 -35.48
CA LEU A 649 2.92 -4.19 -36.16
C LEU A 649 3.69 -3.13 -35.39
N ARG A 650 3.00 -2.12 -34.89
CA ARG A 650 3.58 -1.08 -34.05
C ARG A 650 4.27 -1.68 -32.81
N LYS A 651 3.58 -2.52 -32.04
CA LYS A 651 4.17 -3.13 -30.83
C LYS A 651 5.38 -4.00 -31.15
N LEU A 652 5.32 -4.76 -32.25
CA LEU A 652 6.45 -5.58 -32.70
C LEU A 652 7.66 -4.72 -33.08
N LEU A 653 7.43 -3.66 -33.88
CA LEU A 653 8.47 -2.73 -34.30
C LEU A 653 9.05 -1.98 -33.11
N GLU A 654 8.24 -1.47 -32.18
CA GLU A 654 8.71 -0.82 -30.94
C GLU A 654 9.61 -1.78 -30.12
N GLY A 655 9.20 -3.05 -29.99
CA GLY A 655 9.97 -4.08 -29.31
C GLY A 655 11.30 -4.38 -29.98
N GLU A 656 11.30 -4.55 -31.30
CA GLU A 656 12.50 -4.81 -32.10
C GLU A 656 13.45 -3.61 -32.10
N ILE A 657 12.94 -2.38 -32.27
CA ILE A 657 13.71 -1.14 -32.18
C ILE A 657 14.34 -1.01 -30.79
N LYS A 658 13.62 -1.36 -29.72
CA LYS A 658 14.15 -1.33 -28.34
C LYS A 658 15.25 -2.36 -28.15
N THR A 659 15.08 -3.58 -28.66
CA THR A 659 16.10 -4.64 -28.59
C THR A 659 17.36 -4.22 -29.35
N ARG A 660 17.21 -3.69 -30.56
CA ARG A 660 18.33 -3.17 -31.34
C ARG A 660 18.96 -1.92 -30.78
N GLY A 661 18.19 -1.06 -30.11
CA GLY A 661 18.69 0.11 -29.40
C GLY A 661 19.67 -0.23 -28.28
N ARG A 662 19.72 -1.49 -27.82
CA ARG A 662 20.77 -1.98 -26.91
C ARG A 662 22.13 -2.17 -27.59
N LYS A 663 22.17 -2.26 -28.92
CA LYS A 663 23.40 -2.45 -29.70
C LYS A 663 23.71 -1.28 -30.61
N ASN A 664 22.72 -0.62 -31.21
CA ASN A 664 22.91 0.48 -32.16
C ASN A 664 21.88 1.60 -31.94
N ILE A 665 22.32 2.69 -31.31
CA ILE A 665 21.46 3.83 -30.93
C ILE A 665 21.01 4.61 -32.16
N VAL A 666 21.90 4.76 -33.14
CA VAL A 666 21.67 5.60 -34.32
C VAL A 666 20.58 4.98 -35.18
N GLN A 667 20.75 3.69 -35.46
CA GLN A 667 19.76 2.91 -36.20
C GLN A 667 18.42 2.88 -35.47
N ALA A 668 18.42 2.62 -34.15
CA ALA A 668 17.19 2.63 -33.36
C ALA A 668 16.48 3.98 -33.36
N ARG A 669 17.21 5.11 -33.26
CA ARG A 669 16.64 6.46 -33.36
C ARG A 669 16.00 6.71 -34.74
N SER A 670 16.68 6.34 -35.82
CA SER A 670 16.15 6.52 -37.18
C SER A 670 14.86 5.72 -37.40
N PHE A 671 14.83 4.45 -36.99
CA PHE A 671 13.64 3.61 -37.11
C PHE A 671 12.52 4.05 -36.16
N ALA A 672 12.85 4.56 -34.96
CA ALA A 672 11.86 5.14 -34.06
C ALA A 672 11.19 6.38 -34.66
N GLU A 673 11.95 7.25 -35.32
CA GLU A 673 11.42 8.44 -36.00
C GLU A 673 10.55 8.06 -37.21
N LEU A 674 10.98 7.09 -38.02
CA LEU A 674 10.17 6.55 -39.12
C LEU A 674 8.86 5.92 -38.63
N LEU A 675 8.93 5.14 -37.56
CA LEU A 675 7.75 4.55 -36.91
C LEU A 675 6.81 5.63 -36.37
N GLU A 676 7.33 6.63 -35.68
CA GLU A 676 6.54 7.73 -35.15
C GLU A 676 5.86 8.53 -36.27
N ASN A 677 6.56 8.78 -37.38
CA ASN A 677 6.00 9.44 -38.55
C ASN A 677 4.87 8.62 -39.20
N ALA A 678 5.03 7.31 -39.34
CA ALA A 678 3.99 6.41 -39.84
C ALA A 678 2.75 6.41 -38.92
N ILE A 679 2.95 6.40 -37.59
CA ILE A 679 1.87 6.46 -36.60
C ILE A 679 1.19 7.83 -36.61
N ARG A 680 1.92 8.95 -36.75
CA ARG A 680 1.32 10.29 -36.83
C ARG A 680 0.42 10.42 -38.05
N LYS A 681 0.81 9.88 -39.20
CA LYS A 681 -0.03 9.84 -40.41
C LYS A 681 -1.34 9.07 -40.16
N TYR A 682 -1.26 7.95 -39.45
CA TYR A 682 -2.41 7.16 -39.02
C TYR A 682 -3.35 7.93 -38.07
N GLN A 683 -2.80 8.53 -37.01
CA GLN A 683 -3.58 9.29 -36.02
C GLN A 683 -4.26 10.52 -36.62
N ASN A 684 -3.62 11.19 -37.58
CA ASN A 684 -4.17 12.36 -38.24
C ASN A 684 -5.20 12.02 -39.35
N ARG A 685 -5.54 10.74 -39.55
CA ARG A 685 -6.43 10.23 -40.63
C ARG A 685 -6.06 10.76 -42.02
N ALA A 686 -4.79 11.12 -42.24
CA ALA A 686 -4.34 11.72 -43.48
C ALA A 686 -4.23 10.71 -44.63
N ILE A 687 -4.28 9.41 -44.30
CA ILE A 687 -4.03 8.27 -45.17
C ILE A 687 -4.95 7.10 -44.77
N GLU A 688 -5.32 6.24 -45.71
CA GLU A 688 -6.08 5.00 -45.44
C GLU A 688 -5.28 4.01 -44.57
N THR A 689 -5.93 3.33 -43.62
CA THR A 689 -5.30 2.35 -42.70
C THR A 689 -4.49 1.28 -43.44
N ALA A 690 -4.94 0.89 -44.65
CA ALA A 690 -4.21 -0.07 -45.49
C ALA A 690 -2.81 0.43 -45.88
N GLN A 691 -2.67 1.71 -46.23
CA GLN A 691 -1.38 2.28 -46.61
C GLN A 691 -0.45 2.44 -45.39
N VAL A 692 -0.99 2.67 -44.19
CA VAL A 692 -0.19 2.64 -42.95
C VAL A 692 0.36 1.23 -42.69
N ILE A 693 -0.45 0.18 -42.90
CA ILE A 693 0.02 -1.21 -42.78
C ILE A 693 1.17 -1.47 -43.76
N GLU A 694 1.08 -1.01 -45.01
CA GLU A 694 2.18 -1.12 -45.98
C GLU A 694 3.44 -0.36 -45.53
N GLU A 695 3.31 0.86 -45.01
CA GLU A 695 4.44 1.63 -44.47
C GLU A 695 5.11 0.89 -43.29
N LEU A 696 4.33 0.28 -42.40
CA LEU A 696 4.86 -0.50 -41.27
C LEU A 696 5.49 -1.83 -41.72
N ILE A 697 4.93 -2.50 -42.73
CA ILE A 697 5.53 -3.71 -43.32
C ILE A 697 6.83 -3.36 -44.05
N ALA A 698 6.88 -2.25 -44.78
CA ALA A 698 8.10 -1.76 -45.40
C ALA A 698 9.15 -1.45 -44.32
N LEU A 699 8.76 -0.76 -43.25
CA LEU A 699 9.64 -0.49 -42.12
C LEU A 699 10.18 -1.78 -41.48
N ALA A 700 9.34 -2.79 -41.31
CA ALA A 700 9.76 -4.11 -40.84
C ALA A 700 10.81 -4.76 -41.74
N LYS A 701 10.63 -4.70 -43.06
CA LYS A 701 11.60 -5.23 -44.03
C LYS A 701 12.92 -4.46 -44.00
N ASP A 702 12.86 -3.12 -43.95
CA ASP A 702 14.03 -2.27 -43.84
C ASP A 702 14.82 -2.59 -42.56
N LEU A 703 14.13 -2.81 -41.44
CA LEU A 703 14.71 -3.19 -40.16
C LEU A 703 15.44 -4.54 -40.28
N ARG A 704 14.83 -5.52 -40.95
CA ARG A 704 15.43 -6.84 -41.21
C ARG A 704 16.67 -6.74 -42.11
N GLU A 705 16.57 -6.03 -43.24
CA GLU A 705 17.67 -5.84 -44.19
C GLU A 705 18.85 -5.07 -43.59
N ALA A 706 18.57 -4.10 -42.71
CA ALA A 706 19.61 -3.36 -42.03
C ALA A 706 20.45 -4.23 -41.08
N GLY A 707 19.91 -5.36 -40.59
CA GLY A 707 20.68 -6.37 -39.86
C GLY A 707 21.68 -7.13 -40.75
N GLN A 708 21.32 -7.39 -42.00
CA GLN A 708 22.19 -8.08 -42.98
C GLN A 708 23.29 -7.18 -43.56
N ARG A 709 23.24 -5.86 -43.28
CA ARG A 709 24.23 -4.88 -43.77
C ARG A 709 25.62 -5.12 -43.18
N GLY A 710 25.71 -5.60 -41.95
CA GLY A 710 26.98 -5.96 -41.31
C GLY A 710 27.74 -7.06 -42.06
N GLU A 711 27.01 -8.07 -42.53
CA GLU A 711 27.59 -9.17 -43.32
C GLU A 711 28.12 -8.68 -44.68
N LYS A 712 27.36 -7.81 -45.37
CA LYS A 712 27.78 -7.22 -46.66
C LYS A 712 29.02 -6.33 -46.53
N LEU A 713 29.17 -5.63 -45.41
CA LEU A 713 30.32 -4.77 -45.13
C LEU A 713 31.50 -5.55 -44.49
N GLY A 714 31.32 -6.81 -44.13
CA GLY A 714 32.31 -7.62 -43.41
C GLY A 714 32.73 -6.97 -42.10
N LEU A 715 31.76 -6.47 -41.33
CA LEU A 715 31.90 -5.84 -40.02
C LEU A 715 31.08 -6.64 -39.00
N THR A 716 31.54 -6.69 -37.75
CA THR A 716 30.74 -7.25 -36.64
C THR A 716 29.60 -6.30 -36.25
N GLU A 717 28.57 -6.79 -35.56
CA GLU A 717 27.44 -5.96 -35.11
C GLU A 717 27.90 -4.73 -34.30
N ASP A 718 28.86 -4.92 -33.39
CA ASP A 718 29.47 -3.84 -32.60
C ASP A 718 30.17 -2.81 -33.50
N GLU A 719 30.88 -3.25 -34.54
CA GLU A 719 31.58 -2.37 -35.47
C GLU A 719 30.61 -1.60 -36.37
N VAL A 720 29.50 -2.21 -36.78
CA VAL A 720 28.43 -1.54 -37.54
C VAL A 720 27.81 -0.41 -36.72
N ALA A 721 27.61 -0.61 -35.42
CA ALA A 721 27.06 0.45 -34.56
C ALA A 721 27.96 1.70 -34.49
N PHE A 722 29.28 1.50 -34.44
CA PHE A 722 30.23 2.61 -34.52
C PHE A 722 30.32 3.21 -35.92
N TYR A 723 30.20 2.39 -36.97
CA TYR A 723 30.14 2.86 -38.35
C TYR A 723 28.94 3.79 -38.58
N ASP A 724 27.73 3.37 -38.18
CA ASP A 724 26.50 4.15 -38.31
C ASP A 724 26.58 5.48 -37.54
N ALA A 725 27.20 5.48 -36.35
CA ALA A 725 27.45 6.70 -35.57
C ALA A 725 28.35 7.71 -36.29
N LEU A 726 29.27 7.24 -37.13
CA LEU A 726 30.15 8.09 -37.94
C LEU A 726 29.49 8.53 -39.26
N GLU A 727 28.56 7.73 -39.78
CA GLU A 727 27.86 7.91 -41.06
C GLU A 727 26.78 9.00 -41.02
N THR A 728 26.20 9.31 -39.85
CA THR A 728 25.13 10.33 -39.65
C THR A 728 25.40 11.74 -40.20
N ASN A 729 26.60 12.00 -40.73
CA ASN A 729 26.94 13.23 -41.43
C ASN A 729 27.25 12.90 -42.91
N ASP A 730 26.27 13.06 -43.81
CA ASP A 730 26.35 12.68 -45.24
C ASP A 730 27.61 13.21 -45.98
N SER A 731 28.19 14.34 -45.54
CA SER A 731 29.42 14.88 -46.13
C SER A 731 30.69 14.15 -45.69
N ALA A 732 30.69 13.43 -44.57
CA ALA A 732 31.84 12.68 -44.07
C ALA A 732 32.07 11.42 -44.91
N VAL A 733 30.99 10.76 -45.34
CA VAL A 733 31.02 9.63 -46.27
C VAL A 733 31.59 10.07 -47.63
N ALA A 734 31.11 11.19 -48.16
CA ALA A 734 31.56 11.75 -49.43
C ALA A 734 33.05 12.17 -49.42
N VAL A 735 33.60 12.54 -48.26
CA VAL A 735 34.99 13.02 -48.12
C VAL A 735 35.98 11.90 -47.76
N LEU A 736 35.58 10.93 -46.93
CA LEU A 736 36.49 9.89 -46.40
C LEU A 736 36.33 8.54 -47.11
N GLY A 737 35.16 8.24 -47.65
CA GLY A 737 34.80 6.95 -48.23
C GLY A 737 34.63 5.81 -47.21
N ASP A 738 33.86 4.79 -47.56
CA ASP A 738 33.49 3.67 -46.69
C ASP A 738 34.69 2.90 -46.13
N LYS A 739 35.77 2.76 -46.91
CA LYS A 739 36.99 2.07 -46.46
C LYS A 739 37.63 2.74 -45.24
N THR A 740 37.63 4.07 -45.20
CA THR A 740 38.21 4.85 -44.10
C THR A 740 37.29 4.82 -42.88
N LEU A 741 35.98 4.99 -43.08
CA LEU A 741 34.99 4.89 -42.01
C LEU A 741 35.00 3.52 -41.33
N LYS A 742 35.17 2.44 -42.11
CA LYS A 742 35.35 1.08 -41.61
C LYS A 742 36.55 0.98 -40.66
N GLN A 743 37.70 1.54 -41.05
CA GLN A 743 38.91 1.53 -40.21
C GLN A 743 38.73 2.34 -38.92
N ILE A 744 38.06 3.50 -39.00
CA ILE A 744 37.73 4.32 -37.83
C ILE A 744 36.84 3.53 -36.86
N ALA A 745 35.77 2.90 -37.34
CA ALA A 745 34.86 2.11 -36.51
C ALA A 745 35.57 0.96 -35.77
N GLN A 746 36.46 0.24 -36.47
CA GLN A 746 37.27 -0.83 -35.88
C GLN A 746 38.27 -0.33 -34.83
N GLU A 747 38.91 0.82 -35.07
CA GLU A 747 39.84 1.43 -34.10
C GLU A 747 39.11 1.99 -32.88
N LEU A 748 37.91 2.56 -33.06
CA LEU A 748 37.05 3.02 -31.99
C LEU A 748 36.58 1.86 -31.10
N LEU A 749 36.11 0.76 -31.69
CA LEU A 749 35.67 -0.41 -30.92
C LEU A 749 36.82 -0.97 -30.06
N LYS A 750 38.02 -1.09 -30.63
CA LYS A 750 39.22 -1.52 -29.89
C LYS A 750 39.58 -0.56 -28.75
N ALA A 751 39.51 0.75 -29.01
CA ALA A 751 39.79 1.76 -28.00
C ALA A 751 38.78 1.70 -26.83
N VAL A 752 37.50 1.49 -27.14
CA VAL A 752 36.43 1.34 -26.14
C VAL A 752 36.64 0.06 -25.33
N ARG A 753 36.85 -1.10 -25.97
CA ARG A 753 37.10 -2.38 -25.26
C ARG A 753 38.32 -2.32 -24.33
N ASN A 754 39.41 -1.70 -24.76
CA ASN A 754 40.63 -1.58 -23.96
C ASN A 754 40.49 -0.61 -22.77
N SER A 755 39.42 0.17 -22.73
CA SER A 755 39.16 1.17 -21.69
C SER A 755 38.11 0.75 -20.66
N ILE A 756 37.49 -0.42 -20.81
CA ILE A 756 36.45 -0.91 -19.90
C ILE A 756 37.06 -1.14 -18.52
N THR A 757 36.78 -0.22 -17.60
CA THR A 757 36.91 -0.43 -16.16
C THR A 757 35.53 -0.55 -15.54
N ILE A 758 35.40 -1.32 -14.45
CA ILE A 758 34.14 -1.72 -13.79
C ILE A 758 33.19 -0.53 -13.44
N ASP A 759 33.68 0.71 -13.38
CA ASP A 759 32.93 1.92 -13.01
C ASP A 759 32.79 2.98 -14.15
N TRP A 760 32.89 2.60 -15.42
CA TRP A 760 32.95 3.54 -16.56
C TRP A 760 31.72 4.48 -16.67
N THR A 761 30.51 3.97 -16.38
CA THR A 761 29.25 4.71 -16.55
C THR A 761 28.97 5.75 -15.44
N VAL A 762 29.78 5.79 -14.38
CA VAL A 762 29.52 6.61 -13.18
C VAL A 762 30.53 7.77 -13.01
N ARG A 763 31.72 7.71 -13.62
CA ARG A 763 32.80 8.70 -13.40
C ARG A 763 33.02 9.66 -14.57
N GLU A 764 32.78 10.96 -14.37
CA GLU A 764 32.98 12.01 -15.39
C GLU A 764 34.42 12.07 -15.96
N ASN A 765 35.43 11.82 -15.13
CA ASN A 765 36.84 11.84 -15.55
C ASN A 765 37.14 10.81 -16.64
N VAL A 766 36.48 9.66 -16.56
CA VAL A 766 36.66 8.52 -17.45
C VAL A 766 36.01 8.81 -18.81
N ARG A 767 34.79 9.36 -18.79
CA ARG A 767 34.08 9.90 -19.96
C ARG A 767 34.88 10.98 -20.69
N ALA A 768 35.52 11.88 -19.95
CA ALA A 768 36.37 12.94 -20.51
C ALA A 768 37.62 12.36 -21.23
N GLN A 769 38.26 11.33 -20.66
CA GLN A 769 39.39 10.66 -21.29
C GLN A 769 39.00 9.97 -22.60
N MET A 770 37.85 9.27 -22.64
CA MET A 770 37.36 8.66 -23.89
C MET A 770 37.05 9.69 -24.96
N ARG A 771 36.43 10.81 -24.58
CA ARG A 771 36.17 11.91 -25.51
C ARG A 771 37.47 12.42 -26.17
N VAL A 772 38.58 12.45 -25.44
CA VAL A 772 39.90 12.80 -25.99
C VAL A 772 40.42 11.72 -26.94
N ILE A 773 40.26 10.44 -26.60
CA ILE A 773 40.67 9.30 -27.44
C ILE A 773 39.88 9.30 -28.76
N ILE A 774 38.56 9.42 -28.71
CA ILE A 774 37.68 9.49 -29.88
C ILE A 774 38.10 10.66 -30.78
N LYS A 775 38.26 11.87 -30.23
CA LYS A 775 38.72 13.05 -31.01
C LYS A 775 40.07 12.83 -31.66
N ARG A 776 41.00 12.14 -30.99
CA ARG A 776 42.32 11.81 -31.55
C ARG A 776 42.20 10.84 -32.72
N ILE A 777 41.38 9.81 -32.60
CA ILE A 777 41.12 8.82 -33.67
C ILE A 777 40.46 9.51 -34.87
N LEU A 778 39.41 10.32 -34.65
CA LEU A 778 38.75 11.08 -35.73
C LEU A 778 39.73 12.01 -36.46
N ARG A 779 40.64 12.69 -35.74
CA ARG A 779 41.66 13.55 -36.34
C ARG A 779 42.71 12.78 -37.13
N LYS A 780 43.14 11.61 -36.63
CA LYS A 780 44.13 10.73 -37.28
C LYS A 780 43.70 10.32 -38.69
N TYR A 781 42.41 10.06 -38.88
CA TYR A 781 41.83 9.66 -40.17
C TYR A 781 41.26 10.83 -40.99
N GLY A 782 41.50 12.08 -40.58
CA GLY A 782 41.07 13.25 -41.35
C GLY A 782 39.58 13.57 -41.29
N TYR A 783 38.85 13.15 -40.25
CA TYR A 783 37.42 13.44 -40.13
C TYR A 783 37.15 14.96 -40.09
N PRO A 784 36.18 15.50 -40.86
CA PRO A 784 35.95 16.93 -40.99
C PRO A 784 35.84 17.68 -39.64
N PRO A 785 36.69 18.69 -39.35
CA PRO A 785 36.76 19.35 -38.05
C PRO A 785 35.46 20.03 -37.60
N ASP A 786 34.68 20.54 -38.54
CA ASP A 786 33.37 21.17 -38.35
C ASP A 786 32.31 20.18 -37.83
N LYS A 787 32.48 18.88 -38.09
CA LYS A 787 31.53 17.82 -37.72
C LYS A 787 32.04 16.87 -36.63
N GLN A 788 33.31 16.99 -36.24
CA GLN A 788 33.92 16.16 -35.19
C GLN A 788 33.19 16.22 -33.86
N ALA A 789 32.63 17.38 -33.48
CA ALA A 789 31.97 17.55 -32.18
C ALA A 789 30.75 16.62 -32.03
N ARG A 790 29.85 16.62 -33.02
CA ARG A 790 28.63 15.81 -33.04
C ARG A 790 28.93 14.31 -33.19
N ALA A 791 29.86 13.96 -34.08
CA ALA A 791 30.30 12.56 -34.25
C ALA A 791 30.93 12.01 -32.96
N THR A 792 31.73 12.81 -32.24
CA THR A 792 32.32 12.40 -30.96
C THR A 792 31.24 12.09 -29.91
N GLU A 793 30.18 12.89 -29.86
CA GLU A 793 29.10 12.70 -28.89
C GLU A 793 28.27 11.44 -29.18
N LEU A 794 27.90 11.21 -30.45
CA LEU A 794 27.19 9.99 -30.85
C LEU A 794 28.01 8.72 -30.63
N VAL A 795 29.31 8.74 -30.95
CA VAL A 795 30.22 7.61 -30.69
C VAL A 795 30.35 7.34 -29.19
N LEU A 796 30.36 8.40 -28.36
CA LEU A 796 30.43 8.27 -26.90
C LEU A 796 29.13 7.67 -26.32
N GLU A 797 27.96 8.12 -26.79
CA GLU A 797 26.66 7.52 -26.42
C GLU A 797 26.61 6.04 -26.83
N GLN A 798 27.06 5.72 -28.05
CA GLN A 798 27.11 4.36 -28.56
C GLN A 798 28.02 3.45 -27.73
N ALA A 799 29.16 3.96 -27.29
CA ALA A 799 30.06 3.24 -26.39
C ALA A 799 29.41 2.95 -25.02
N GLU A 800 28.65 3.90 -24.45
CA GLU A 800 27.96 3.71 -23.16
C GLU A 800 26.91 2.59 -23.22
N VAL A 801 26.22 2.45 -24.35
CA VAL A 801 25.20 1.41 -24.55
C VAL A 801 25.83 0.03 -24.70
N LEU A 802 26.87 -0.11 -25.52
CA LEU A 802 27.56 -1.41 -25.68
C LEU A 802 28.27 -1.86 -24.39
N CYS A 803 28.85 -0.93 -23.63
CA CYS A 803 29.46 -1.27 -22.34
C CYS A 803 28.45 -1.83 -21.35
N LYS A 804 27.21 -1.30 -21.30
CA LYS A 804 26.15 -1.85 -20.44
C LYS A 804 25.78 -3.28 -20.86
N ASP A 805 25.65 -3.53 -22.16
CA ASP A 805 25.33 -4.85 -22.70
C ASP A 805 26.43 -5.88 -22.39
N TRP A 806 27.71 -5.49 -22.49
CA TRP A 806 28.83 -6.35 -22.10
C TRP A 806 28.86 -6.66 -20.60
N THR A 807 28.57 -5.67 -19.73
CA THR A 807 28.55 -5.89 -18.27
C THR A 807 27.35 -6.67 -17.75
N GLU A 808 26.25 -6.76 -18.51
CA GLU A 808 25.07 -7.56 -18.13
C GLU A 808 25.17 -9.02 -18.60
N ASN A 809 26.06 -9.32 -19.56
CA ASN A 809 26.26 -10.65 -20.15
C ASN A 809 27.54 -11.37 -19.66
N ASP A 810 28.43 -10.69 -18.94
CA ASP A 810 29.54 -11.25 -18.15
C ASP A 810 29.10 -11.50 -16.69
#